data_AF-A0A9W8X761-F1
#
_entry.id   AF-A0A9W8X761-F1
#
_cell.length_a   1.000
_cell.length_b   1.000
_cell.length_c   1.000
_cell.angle_alpha   90.00
_cell.angle_beta   90.00
_cell.angle_gamma   90.00
#
_symmetry.space_group_name_H-M   'P 1'
#
loop_
_entity.id
_entity.type
_entity.pdbx_description
1 polymer ?
#
loop_
_entity_poly.entity_id
_entity_poly.type
_entity_poly.pdbx_seq_one_letter_code
_entity_poly.pdbx_strand_id
1 'polypeptide(L)'
;MSDIQQYLLDYDRNKKEATATAQRSANQLQSGQLKLLSLIGALGEYFNSEDGAIRSKTISYLAEVLAAIPQKVLSLQQRNLLADFVLSRTEDSEGLGSCAKALLALEELGKWDDGRIVAIVEALLRNTHPLRQYKQQTERYPVLRLIDTLMAKYREPLQQHHTETGDFLPRFISYFDGEKDPRNLMVVFSILRVPMTEWTIGADAQELFDAVFNYFPITFRPPPDDPYGITAQDLKDRLRDCISSTPDFAPYAFPALLDKLDSTSMNTKRDVLQAITASVQQYGPRTISLYSITLWDALKFEILNVQEEDLAEEALNGLAAIAQTLSQGTNGPLGAYLRPIIKECNEHLEDAPTKQSQASARILSKISQVSPEVNNILLAGVLPTLFLLFQNADTMAKRRGLLEVLIQLIKANVAIYGDWRSPGPAGDQVANNPLKEFRDQSLEVLLNGLESAPSKEVSFRLVCLDGLLQLSKARQLLDDEDVGRAIQVLQNIVIHEESYGKDEVKEAAVNGIVDVAHQKPQVVVDKAFPAFLAQLPDSDADGTRNYSSVLEAFAKLASEEKIFDTVLLRLKNKFGTAVQQGASSTYLVALLSAILYALNQGEAKLAQSPETSTYYNDIALPLLQRASSSDSSHPTAFNDESTLDLVGRICGIIIRSQTAQSQNAIAKELYTLFRNTPQSDLPPFNTSAAPEADKTMVISTHLLASFRKETALPGELQVLVTSLAEYAQQPRLSVPVRSASLRQLSLIINKYYSASGLKTCMDPLVSQFDLFSNEKLDTQRIRVIFACLKGIVLRSSPALNTLYPTVLSLLSHPQHGSTVAHGFTTLLQPDDLLTKQNHCQISGLHKQKSFALLVPNITQSFREASPETKPNYLIALSGVLRWMPFDIVVEEVNQLVTLLLQSLDVKGVDMVKEATISTLASTLGEKPKTLEEHSGSLISRLLANGTVGKDSAPPAKVRVAALKCLMLVPEKFAQETVLPYRRQVVKKLTAALDDKKREVRSAAVRCRAKWLEIDEAGDDD
;
A
#
# COMPACT_ATOMS: atom_id res chain seq x y z
N MET A 1 37.56 40.21 40.03
CA MET A 1 37.52 38.74 40.09
C MET A 1 38.23 38.24 38.85
N SER A 2 39.16 37.29 38.96
CA SER A 2 39.80 36.72 37.76
C SER A 2 38.78 35.89 36.96
N ASP A 3 39.01 35.69 35.65
CA ASP A 3 38.09 34.92 34.82
C ASP A 3 37.91 33.47 35.33
N ILE A 4 38.96 32.84 35.88
CA ILE A 4 38.85 31.51 36.51
C ILE A 4 37.97 31.53 37.77
N GLN A 5 38.10 32.54 38.63
CA GLN A 5 37.25 32.65 39.82
C GLN A 5 35.77 32.84 39.44
N GLN A 6 35.51 33.63 38.39
CA GLN A 6 34.17 33.81 37.85
C GLN A 6 33.63 32.51 37.25
N TYR A 7 34.43 31.79 36.47
CA TYR A 7 34.04 30.50 35.90
C TYR A 7 33.71 29.47 36.98
N LEU A 8 34.54 29.34 38.02
CA LEU A 8 34.31 28.40 39.12
C LEU A 8 33.02 28.72 39.89
N LEU A 9 32.67 30.01 40.03
CA LEU A 9 31.42 30.45 40.66
C LEU A 9 30.19 30.08 39.80
N ASP A 10 30.31 30.23 38.48
CA ASP A 10 29.20 30.06 37.55
C ASP A 10 29.03 28.60 37.08
N TYR A 11 30.05 27.76 37.19
CA TYR A 11 30.07 26.40 36.62
C TYR A 11 28.85 25.54 36.98
N ASP A 12 28.47 25.53 38.26
CA ASP A 12 27.31 24.75 38.75
C ASP A 12 26.00 25.56 38.72
N ARG A 13 26.08 26.91 38.69
CA ARG A 13 24.92 27.81 38.79
C ARG A 13 24.32 28.13 37.43
N ASN A 14 25.17 28.44 36.45
CA ASN A 14 24.78 28.83 35.11
C ASN A 14 25.86 28.48 34.08
N LYS A 15 25.74 27.29 33.48
CA LYS A 15 26.70 26.81 32.47
C LYS A 15 26.89 27.77 31.29
N LYS A 16 25.86 28.53 30.89
CA LYS A 16 25.99 29.50 29.78
C LYS A 16 26.92 30.66 30.14
N GLU A 17 26.85 31.14 31.38
CA GLU A 17 27.73 32.22 31.86
C GLU A 17 29.16 31.73 32.09
N ALA A 18 29.32 30.49 32.59
CA ALA A 18 30.62 29.84 32.66
C ALA A 18 31.27 29.75 31.26
N THR A 19 30.55 29.22 30.26
CA THR A 19 31.08 29.14 28.88
C THR A 19 31.35 30.52 28.27
N ALA A 20 30.52 31.53 28.56
CA ALA A 20 30.78 32.90 28.12
C ALA A 20 32.07 33.48 28.73
N THR A 21 32.40 33.09 29.96
CA THR A 21 33.66 33.48 30.62
C THR A 21 34.86 32.82 29.95
N ALA A 22 34.80 31.52 29.66
CA ALA A 22 35.85 30.83 28.90
C ALA A 22 36.05 31.44 27.49
N GLN A 23 34.97 31.76 26.78
CA GLN A 23 35.02 32.42 25.47
C GLN A 23 35.68 33.81 25.54
N ARG A 24 35.44 34.57 26.63
CA ARG A 24 36.07 35.86 26.84
C ARG A 24 37.59 35.73 26.93
N SER A 25 38.08 34.77 27.70
CA SER A 25 39.53 34.55 27.85
C SER A 25 40.15 34.00 26.55
N ALA A 26 39.43 33.19 25.78
CA ALA A 26 39.83 32.78 24.44
C ALA A 26 39.99 33.99 23.48
N ASN A 27 39.04 34.93 23.49
CA ASN A 27 39.11 36.15 22.68
C ASN A 27 40.29 37.05 23.11
N GLN A 28 40.60 37.10 24.42
CA GLN A 28 41.76 37.84 24.93
C GLN A 28 43.09 37.19 24.53
N LEU A 29 43.17 35.85 24.50
CA LEU A 29 44.32 35.13 23.95
C LEU A 29 44.49 35.44 22.45
N GLN A 30 43.41 35.40 21.68
CA GLN A 30 43.44 35.68 20.25
C GLN A 30 43.89 37.11 19.93
N SER A 31 43.43 38.09 20.71
CA SER A 31 43.79 39.51 20.54
C SER A 31 45.15 39.88 21.14
N GLY A 32 45.83 38.95 21.82
CA GLY A 32 47.12 39.17 22.48
C GLY A 32 47.05 39.97 23.78
N GLN A 33 45.84 40.29 24.26
CA GLN A 33 45.61 40.98 25.54
C GLN A 33 45.94 40.08 26.75
N LEU A 34 45.79 38.77 26.58
CA LEU A 34 46.18 37.75 27.55
C LEU A 34 47.29 36.89 26.92
N LYS A 35 48.36 36.65 27.67
CA LYS A 35 49.40 35.68 27.27
C LYS A 35 49.05 34.30 27.84
N LEU A 36 49.30 33.23 27.07
CA LEU A 36 49.06 31.85 27.53
C LEU A 36 49.76 31.56 28.88
N LEU A 37 51.01 31.99 29.04
CA LEU A 37 51.75 31.77 30.29
C LEU A 37 51.06 32.45 31.49
N SER A 38 50.48 33.63 31.28
CA SER A 38 49.73 34.35 32.32
C SER A 38 48.42 33.65 32.66
N LEU A 39 47.73 33.10 31.66
CA LEU A 39 46.54 32.26 31.88
C LEU A 39 46.90 31.02 32.70
N ILE A 40 47.88 30.23 32.24
CA ILE A 40 48.30 29.00 32.95
C ILE A 40 48.82 29.33 34.36
N GLY A 41 49.57 30.41 34.54
CA GLY A 41 50.02 30.88 35.84
C GLY A 41 48.86 31.21 36.79
N ALA A 42 47.80 31.85 36.29
CA ALA A 42 46.60 32.14 37.09
C ALA A 42 45.79 30.89 37.44
N LEU A 43 45.87 29.82 36.63
CA LEU A 43 45.25 28.53 36.91
C LEU A 43 46.06 27.69 37.91
N GLY A 44 47.34 28.01 38.12
CA GLY A 44 48.28 27.19 38.89
C GLY A 44 47.84 26.88 40.32
N GLU A 45 47.26 27.84 41.04
CA GLU A 45 46.76 27.61 42.41
C GLU A 45 45.54 26.67 42.44
N TYR A 46 44.70 26.69 41.40
CA TYR A 46 43.51 25.86 41.30
C TYR A 46 43.82 24.45 40.79
N PHE A 47 44.80 24.31 39.88
CA PHE A 47 45.30 22.99 39.46
C PHE A 47 45.94 22.20 40.59
N ASN A 48 46.49 22.88 41.59
CA ASN A 48 47.13 22.26 42.75
C ASN A 48 46.25 22.33 44.01
N SER A 49 44.95 22.60 43.86
CA SER A 49 44.01 22.58 44.99
C SER A 49 43.90 21.18 45.59
N GLU A 50 43.76 21.09 46.91
CA GLU A 50 43.48 19.81 47.59
C GLU A 50 42.09 19.25 47.20
N ASP A 51 41.16 20.12 46.78
CA ASP A 51 39.82 19.75 46.34
C ASP A 51 39.82 19.25 44.87
N GLY A 52 39.51 17.97 44.68
CA GLY A 52 39.40 17.33 43.36
C GLY A 52 38.37 17.98 42.44
N ALA A 53 37.26 18.48 42.98
CA ALA A 53 36.24 19.13 42.20
C ALA A 53 36.73 20.47 41.64
N ILE A 54 37.54 21.21 42.42
CA ILE A 54 38.16 22.45 41.94
C ILE A 54 39.16 22.15 40.82
N ARG A 55 40.01 21.12 40.97
CA ARG A 55 40.94 20.70 39.90
C ARG A 55 40.19 20.32 38.62
N SER A 56 39.16 19.49 38.72
CA SER A 56 38.32 19.06 37.60
C SER A 56 37.66 20.24 36.86
N LYS A 57 37.07 21.18 37.60
CA LYS A 57 36.45 22.40 37.03
C LYS A 57 37.48 23.31 36.37
N THR A 58 38.69 23.39 36.94
CA THR A 58 39.78 24.19 36.37
C THR A 58 40.27 23.61 35.04
N ILE A 59 40.35 22.28 34.92
CA ILE A 59 40.63 21.63 33.63
C ILE A 59 39.47 21.83 32.66
N SER A 60 38.22 21.79 33.13
CA SER A 60 37.04 22.07 32.29
C SER A 60 37.10 23.48 31.70
N TYR A 61 37.45 24.47 32.51
CA TYR A 61 37.71 25.84 32.05
C TYR A 61 38.79 25.89 30.97
N LEU A 62 39.95 25.25 31.22
CA LEU A 62 41.02 25.20 30.24
C LEU A 62 40.55 24.54 28.93
N ALA A 63 39.80 23.45 29.00
CA ALA A 63 39.24 22.78 27.84
C ALA A 63 38.30 23.69 27.02
N GLU A 64 37.40 24.42 27.68
CA GLU A 64 36.50 25.36 27.01
C GLU A 64 37.24 26.55 26.39
N VAL A 65 38.26 27.08 27.06
CA VAL A 65 39.13 28.13 26.48
C VAL A 65 39.85 27.61 25.23
N LEU A 66 40.41 26.39 25.30
CA LEU A 66 41.13 25.78 24.18
C LEU A 66 40.20 25.47 23.00
N ALA A 67 38.96 25.05 23.25
CA ALA A 67 37.98 24.80 22.19
C ALA A 67 37.51 26.09 21.49
N ALA A 68 37.59 27.23 22.20
CA ALA A 68 37.12 28.52 21.73
C ALA A 68 38.17 29.34 20.95
N ILE A 69 39.45 28.95 20.98
CA ILE A 69 40.52 29.68 20.27
C ILE A 69 40.68 29.21 18.81
N PRO A 70 41.03 30.09 17.87
CA PRO A 70 41.39 29.68 16.50
C PRO A 70 42.75 28.96 16.38
N GLN A 71 42.92 28.15 15.33
CA GLN A 71 44.14 27.34 15.08
C GLN A 71 45.48 28.11 15.14
N LYS A 72 45.51 29.39 14.74
CA LYS A 72 46.74 30.20 14.68
C LYS A 72 47.18 30.81 16.01
N VAL A 73 46.41 30.63 17.09
CA VAL A 73 46.68 31.27 18.38
C VAL A 73 47.83 30.59 19.14
N LEU A 74 47.96 29.27 19.04
CA LEU A 74 48.98 28.50 19.74
C LEU A 74 50.06 27.98 18.80
N SER A 75 51.32 28.04 19.23
CA SER A 75 52.42 27.36 18.52
C SER A 75 52.40 25.85 18.77
N LEU A 76 53.03 25.08 17.88
CA LEU A 76 53.17 23.62 18.05
C LEU A 76 53.83 23.26 19.39
N GLN A 77 54.85 24.01 19.80
CA GLN A 77 55.54 23.80 21.08
C GLN A 77 54.60 24.04 22.27
N GLN A 78 53.77 25.10 22.23
CA GLN A 78 52.79 25.37 23.28
C GLN A 78 51.72 24.28 23.34
N ARG A 79 51.25 23.82 22.18
CA ARG A 79 50.28 22.72 22.10
C ARG A 79 50.85 21.43 22.69
N ASN A 80 52.10 21.08 22.38
CA ASN A 80 52.76 19.90 22.93
C ASN A 80 52.93 19.99 24.45
N LEU A 81 53.37 21.13 24.97
CA LEU A 81 53.50 21.35 26.42
C LEU A 81 52.15 21.26 27.14
N LEU A 82 51.09 21.80 26.55
CA LEU A 82 49.73 21.69 27.10
C LEU A 82 49.23 20.24 27.04
N ALA A 83 49.52 19.51 25.97
CA ALA A 83 49.16 18.10 25.88
C ALA A 83 49.88 17.27 26.96
N ASP A 84 51.19 17.47 27.15
CA ASP A 84 51.96 16.82 28.22
C ASP A 84 51.39 17.14 29.61
N PHE A 85 51.06 18.41 29.85
CA PHE A 85 50.42 18.83 31.09
C PHE A 85 49.06 18.14 31.31
N VAL A 86 48.16 18.18 30.32
CA VAL A 86 46.83 17.56 30.41
C VAL A 86 46.94 16.04 30.60
N LEU A 87 47.86 15.38 29.90
CA LEU A 87 48.11 13.94 30.08
C LEU A 87 48.57 13.62 31.50
N SER A 88 49.44 14.43 32.12
CA SER A 88 49.83 14.24 33.52
C SER A 88 48.66 14.35 34.50
N ARG A 89 47.58 15.08 34.12
CA ARG A 89 46.38 15.23 34.94
C ARG A 89 45.40 14.07 34.79
N THR A 90 45.59 13.18 33.82
CA THR A 90 44.76 11.96 33.69
C THR A 90 44.97 10.95 34.80
N GLU A 91 46.05 11.11 35.58
CA GLU A 91 46.33 10.32 36.79
C GLU A 91 45.44 10.73 37.98
N ASP A 92 44.80 11.91 37.91
CA ASP A 92 43.84 12.35 38.92
C ASP A 92 42.56 11.50 38.83
N SER A 93 41.95 11.22 39.99
CA SER A 93 40.71 10.43 40.07
C SER A 93 39.46 11.15 39.54
N GLU A 94 39.52 12.47 39.34
CA GLU A 94 38.41 13.32 38.91
C GLU A 94 38.81 14.23 37.74
N GLY A 95 37.89 14.47 36.80
CA GLY A 95 38.11 15.41 35.69
C GLY A 95 38.73 14.80 34.44
N LEU A 96 38.70 13.46 34.31
CA LEU A 96 39.13 12.75 33.10
C LEU A 96 38.36 13.21 31.86
N GLY A 97 37.04 13.41 31.98
CA GLY A 97 36.21 13.90 30.88
C GLY A 97 36.65 15.29 30.41
N SER A 98 37.06 16.16 31.35
CA SER A 98 37.60 17.48 31.04
C SER A 98 38.98 17.38 30.39
N CYS A 99 39.84 16.47 30.85
CA CYS A 99 41.14 16.21 30.21
C CYS A 99 40.97 15.75 28.76
N ALA A 100 40.05 14.81 28.50
CA ALA A 100 39.77 14.34 27.15
C ALA A 100 39.22 15.46 26.24
N LYS A 101 38.35 16.34 26.75
CA LYS A 101 37.89 17.53 26.02
C LYS A 101 39.03 18.50 25.70
N ALA A 102 39.96 18.72 26.62
CA ALA A 102 41.12 19.56 26.37
C ALA A 102 42.02 18.97 25.28
N LEU A 103 42.26 17.65 25.30
CA LEU A 103 43.03 16.96 24.24
C LEU A 103 42.33 17.00 22.88
N LEU A 104 41.00 16.82 22.85
CA LEU A 104 40.19 17.01 21.63
C LEU A 104 40.33 18.43 21.08
N ALA A 105 40.16 19.44 21.93
CA ALA A 105 40.32 20.84 21.53
C ALA A 105 41.73 21.11 20.97
N LEU A 106 42.77 20.60 21.62
CA LEU A 106 44.15 20.75 21.13
C LEU A 106 44.39 20.04 19.80
N GLU A 107 43.68 18.95 19.48
CA GLU A 107 43.72 18.26 18.19
C GLU A 107 43.02 19.07 17.09
N GLU A 108 41.90 19.73 17.40
CA GLU A 108 41.20 20.61 16.46
C GLU A 108 42.04 21.84 16.06
N LEU A 109 42.95 22.26 16.94
CA LEU A 109 43.91 23.34 16.68
C LEU A 109 45.02 22.96 15.68
N GLY A 110 45.17 21.67 15.38
CA GLY A 110 46.00 21.19 14.26
C GLY A 110 46.44 19.74 14.43
N LYS A 111 46.91 19.13 13.34
CA LYS A 111 47.34 17.73 13.33
C LYS A 111 48.49 17.46 14.33
N TRP A 112 48.44 16.34 15.04
CA TRP A 112 49.55 15.83 15.86
C TRP A 112 50.54 15.00 15.03
N ASP A 113 51.76 14.86 15.52
CA ASP A 113 52.71 13.87 15.00
C ASP A 113 52.38 12.45 15.50
N ASP A 114 52.86 11.45 14.79
CA ASP A 114 52.50 10.04 15.01
C ASP A 114 52.92 9.55 16.41
N GLY A 115 54.11 9.92 16.88
CA GLY A 115 54.61 9.56 18.21
C GLY A 115 53.76 10.17 19.33
N ARG A 116 53.29 11.40 19.15
CA ARG A 116 52.37 12.06 20.09
C ARG A 116 51.03 11.33 20.21
N ILE A 117 50.48 10.82 19.10
CA ILE A 117 49.22 10.06 19.12
C ILE A 117 49.37 8.78 19.94
N VAL A 118 50.42 8.02 19.68
CA VAL A 118 50.73 6.80 20.44
C VAL A 118 50.90 7.11 21.93
N ALA A 119 51.62 8.19 22.27
CA ALA A 119 51.81 8.61 23.65
C ALA A 119 50.49 8.99 24.35
N ILE A 120 49.55 9.64 23.65
CA ILE A 120 48.23 9.97 24.20
C ILE A 120 47.45 8.68 24.50
N VAL A 121 47.39 7.74 23.56
CA VAL A 121 46.64 6.49 23.74
C VAL A 121 47.26 5.64 24.84
N GLU A 122 48.58 5.44 24.84
CA GLU A 122 49.28 4.69 25.89
C GLU A 122 49.10 5.31 27.29
N ALA A 123 49.12 6.65 27.39
CA ALA A 123 48.85 7.33 28.65
C ALA A 123 47.43 7.09 29.14
N LEU A 124 46.42 7.14 28.25
CA LEU A 124 45.03 6.82 28.62
C LEU A 124 44.90 5.36 29.07
N LEU A 125 45.44 4.41 28.30
CA LEU A 125 45.40 2.99 28.64
C LEU A 125 46.10 2.69 29.97
N ARG A 126 47.21 3.36 30.27
CA ARG A 126 47.94 3.15 31.52
C ARG A 126 47.25 3.80 32.72
N ASN A 127 46.84 5.06 32.58
CA ASN A 127 46.42 5.88 33.71
C ASN A 127 44.94 5.68 34.07
N THR A 128 44.11 5.22 33.13
CA THR A 128 42.65 5.25 33.26
C THR A 128 41.97 3.90 33.04
N HIS A 129 42.74 2.81 32.95
CA HIS A 129 42.21 1.46 32.74
C HIS A 129 41.68 0.81 34.03
N PRO A 130 40.54 0.08 33.98
CA PRO A 130 39.59 0.03 32.87
C PRO A 130 38.67 1.26 32.90
N LEU A 131 38.20 1.73 31.73
CA LEU A 131 37.43 2.99 31.65
C LEU A 131 36.13 2.96 32.49
N ARG A 132 35.55 1.77 32.71
CA ARG A 132 34.36 1.58 33.55
C ARG A 132 34.54 2.02 35.01
N GLN A 133 35.77 2.17 35.51
CA GLN A 133 36.02 2.64 36.88
C GLN A 133 35.46 4.05 37.13
N TYR A 134 35.36 4.86 36.07
CA TYR A 134 34.73 6.18 36.12
C TYR A 134 33.22 6.02 36.00
N LYS A 135 32.51 6.10 37.14
CA LYS A 135 31.07 5.81 37.23
C LYS A 135 30.20 6.73 36.36
N GLN A 136 30.58 8.00 36.26
CA GLN A 136 29.82 9.01 35.53
C GLN A 136 30.03 8.88 34.03
N GLN A 137 28.95 8.79 33.27
CA GLN A 137 29.01 8.78 31.82
C GLN A 137 29.66 10.06 31.24
N THR A 138 29.43 11.21 31.88
CA THR A 138 30.01 12.50 31.48
C THR A 138 31.54 12.51 31.51
N GLU A 139 32.15 11.59 32.25
CA GLU A 139 33.60 11.36 32.25
C GLU A 139 34.02 10.39 31.13
N ARG A 140 33.29 9.30 30.92
CA ARG A 140 33.64 8.26 29.92
C ARG A 140 33.41 8.71 28.48
N TYR A 141 32.29 9.38 28.18
CA TYR A 141 31.91 9.72 26.80
C TYR A 141 32.94 10.61 26.08
N PRO A 142 33.49 11.68 26.69
CA PRO A 142 34.54 12.47 26.05
C PRO A 142 35.81 11.67 25.74
N VAL A 143 36.19 10.72 26.60
CA VAL A 143 37.35 9.84 26.38
C VAL A 143 37.11 8.94 25.17
N LEU A 144 35.92 8.34 25.08
CA LEU A 144 35.54 7.55 23.91
C LEU A 144 35.55 8.39 22.64
N ARG A 145 35.05 9.63 22.69
CA ARG A 145 35.09 10.56 21.55
C ARG A 145 36.50 10.95 21.15
N LEU A 146 37.40 11.12 22.12
CA LEU A 146 38.82 11.35 21.85
C LEU A 146 39.41 10.14 21.11
N ILE A 147 39.29 8.93 21.66
CA ILE A 147 39.85 7.72 21.04
C ILE A 147 39.23 7.48 19.66
N ASP A 148 37.91 7.62 19.49
CA ASP A 148 37.21 7.54 18.20
C ASP A 148 37.77 8.55 17.20
N THR A 149 38.03 9.80 17.62
CA THR A 149 38.64 10.83 16.77
C THR A 149 40.07 10.48 16.39
N LEU A 150 40.86 9.95 17.33
CA LEU A 150 42.24 9.53 17.07
C LEU A 150 42.28 8.34 16.11
N MET A 151 41.42 7.35 16.32
CA MET A 151 41.22 6.22 15.41
C MET A 151 40.75 6.70 14.04
N ALA A 152 39.86 7.69 13.94
CA ALA A 152 39.39 8.18 12.65
C ALA A 152 40.47 8.91 11.82
N LYS A 153 41.36 9.65 12.49
CA LYS A 153 42.36 10.53 11.84
C LYS A 153 43.78 9.94 11.75
N TYR A 154 44.12 8.99 12.62
CA TYR A 154 45.49 8.49 12.81
C TYR A 154 45.54 6.96 12.91
N ARG A 155 44.82 6.25 12.01
CA ARG A 155 44.78 4.78 11.96
C ARG A 155 46.15 4.13 11.81
N GLU A 156 46.94 4.62 10.86
CA GLU A 156 48.23 4.03 10.48
C GLU A 156 49.25 4.04 11.64
N PRO A 157 49.48 5.15 12.38
CA PRO A 157 50.33 5.13 13.57
C PRO A 157 49.91 4.12 14.64
N LEU A 158 48.60 3.98 14.89
CA LEU A 158 48.10 3.06 15.92
C LEU A 158 48.22 1.60 15.48
N GLN A 159 48.00 1.31 14.20
CA GLN A 159 48.24 -0.01 13.60
C GLN A 159 49.72 -0.39 13.63
N GLN A 160 50.61 0.56 13.32
CA GLN A 160 52.05 0.34 13.41
C GLN A 160 52.47 0.04 14.86
N HIS A 161 51.98 0.82 15.82
CA HIS A 161 52.25 0.58 17.26
C HIS A 161 51.77 -0.81 17.72
N HIS A 162 50.58 -1.25 17.28
CA HIS A 162 50.09 -2.62 17.51
C HIS A 162 51.08 -3.67 16.98
N THR A 163 51.61 -3.45 15.77
CA THR A 163 52.56 -4.38 15.14
C THR A 163 53.89 -4.44 15.89
N GLU A 164 54.32 -3.32 16.47
CA GLU A 164 55.58 -3.21 17.23
C GLU A 164 55.44 -3.64 18.70
N THR A 165 54.23 -3.56 19.27
CA THR A 165 53.96 -3.76 20.71
C THR A 165 52.93 -4.87 20.91
N GLY A 166 53.40 -6.10 21.13
CA GLY A 166 52.54 -7.30 21.16
C GLY A 166 51.49 -7.38 22.27
N ASP A 167 51.57 -6.56 23.33
CA ASP A 167 50.56 -6.51 24.41
C ASP A 167 49.56 -5.35 24.28
N PHE A 168 49.65 -4.56 23.20
CA PHE A 168 48.83 -3.37 23.02
C PHE A 168 47.35 -3.70 22.80
N LEU A 169 47.03 -4.62 21.89
CA LEU A 169 45.65 -4.95 21.55
C LEU A 169 44.86 -5.55 22.74
N PRO A 170 45.38 -6.50 23.54
CA PRO A 170 44.69 -6.96 24.76
C PRO A 170 44.41 -5.83 25.76
N ARG A 171 45.37 -4.93 25.99
CA ARG A 171 45.18 -3.73 26.83
C ARG A 171 44.13 -2.79 26.24
N PHE A 172 44.10 -2.64 24.92
CA PHE A 172 43.14 -1.82 24.20
C PHE A 172 41.72 -2.40 24.28
N ILE A 173 41.55 -3.71 24.13
CA ILE A 173 40.25 -4.40 24.24
C ILE A 173 39.69 -4.22 25.66
N SER A 174 40.48 -4.66 26.65
CA SER A 174 40.07 -4.64 28.06
C SER A 174 39.80 -3.23 28.61
N TYR A 175 40.29 -2.18 27.94
CA TYR A 175 39.97 -0.80 28.29
C TYR A 175 38.48 -0.47 28.17
N PHE A 176 37.79 -1.07 27.19
CA PHE A 176 36.37 -0.82 26.91
C PHE A 176 35.42 -1.77 27.64
N ASP A 177 35.94 -2.71 28.45
CA ASP A 177 35.14 -3.73 29.11
C ASP A 177 34.05 -3.16 30.02
N GLY A 178 32.84 -3.72 29.87
CA GLY A 178 31.73 -3.49 30.79
C GLY A 178 31.07 -2.12 30.67
N GLU A 179 31.19 -1.44 29.53
CA GLU A 179 30.34 -0.28 29.23
C GLU A 179 28.86 -0.72 29.13
N LYS A 180 27.96 0.10 29.67
CA LYS A 180 26.51 -0.20 29.74
C LYS A 180 25.64 0.90 29.16
N ASP A 181 26.16 2.12 29.01
CA ASP A 181 25.39 3.21 28.44
C ASP A 181 25.28 3.02 26.91
N PRO A 182 24.06 3.05 26.33
CA PRO A 182 23.85 2.80 24.91
C PRO A 182 24.57 3.82 24.01
N ARG A 183 24.71 5.08 24.43
CA ARG A 183 25.43 6.11 23.64
C ARG A 183 26.93 5.80 23.58
N ASN A 184 27.47 5.37 24.72
CA ASN A 184 28.87 4.99 24.80
C ASN A 184 29.12 3.70 24.00
N LEU A 185 28.24 2.70 24.11
CA LEU A 185 28.35 1.44 23.36
C LEU A 185 28.38 1.65 21.84
N MET A 186 27.58 2.58 21.32
CA MET A 186 27.63 2.94 19.89
C MET A 186 29.05 3.36 19.47
N VAL A 187 29.74 4.13 20.30
CA VAL A 187 31.12 4.59 20.03
C VAL A 187 32.12 3.45 20.25
N VAL A 188 31.97 2.65 21.31
CA VAL A 188 32.83 1.48 21.58
C VAL A 188 32.81 0.50 20.42
N PHE A 189 31.64 0.13 19.90
CA PHE A 189 31.54 -0.75 18.74
C PHE A 189 32.23 -0.15 17.51
N SER A 190 32.11 1.17 17.28
CA SER A 190 32.84 1.84 16.19
C SER A 190 34.36 1.81 16.37
N ILE A 191 34.85 2.01 17.59
CA ILE A 191 36.28 1.96 17.90
C ILE A 191 36.81 0.55 17.67
N LEU A 192 36.16 -0.46 18.26
CA LEU A 192 36.60 -1.86 18.19
C LEU A 192 36.49 -2.46 16.78
N ARG A 193 35.55 -1.97 15.95
CA ARG A 193 35.44 -2.43 14.56
C ARG A 193 36.67 -2.12 13.71
N VAL A 194 37.39 -1.03 14.00
CA VAL A 194 38.60 -0.66 13.25
C VAL A 194 39.69 -1.75 13.34
N PRO A 195 40.18 -2.16 14.53
CA PRO A 195 41.15 -3.24 14.62
C PRO A 195 40.61 -4.57 14.09
N MET A 196 39.31 -4.86 14.27
CA MET A 196 38.72 -6.09 13.71
C MET A 196 38.79 -6.16 12.19
N THR A 197 38.69 -5.01 11.50
CA THR A 197 38.64 -4.95 10.03
C THR A 197 40.03 -4.73 9.43
N GLU A 198 40.88 -3.94 10.08
CA GLU A 198 42.11 -3.43 9.48
C GLU A 198 43.39 -4.05 10.06
N TRP A 199 43.37 -4.60 11.28
CA TRP A 199 44.59 -5.06 11.95
C TRP A 199 44.77 -6.57 11.85
N THR A 200 46.00 -7.03 12.04
CA THR A 200 46.27 -8.47 12.23
C THR A 200 46.01 -8.81 13.70
N ILE A 201 44.87 -9.43 13.97
CA ILE A 201 44.40 -9.71 15.35
C ILE A 201 44.94 -11.03 15.92
N GLY A 202 45.26 -12.02 15.07
CA GLY A 202 45.99 -13.23 15.47
C GLY A 202 45.38 -13.95 16.68
N ALA A 203 46.18 -14.13 17.74
CA ALA A 203 45.75 -14.83 18.96
C ALA A 203 44.69 -14.08 19.77
N ASP A 204 44.54 -12.77 19.56
CA ASP A 204 43.61 -11.91 20.29
C ASP A 204 42.19 -11.95 19.69
N ALA A 205 41.98 -12.71 18.61
CA ALA A 205 40.69 -12.80 17.92
C ALA A 205 39.56 -13.24 18.86
N GLN A 206 39.80 -14.20 19.76
CA GLN A 206 38.80 -14.66 20.71
C GLN A 206 38.42 -13.55 21.70
N GLU A 207 39.41 -12.86 22.28
CA GLU A 207 39.19 -11.80 23.26
C GLU A 207 38.43 -10.62 22.63
N LEU A 208 38.76 -10.27 21.39
CA LEU A 208 38.10 -9.21 20.64
C LEU A 208 36.65 -9.59 20.27
N PHE A 209 36.39 -10.85 19.94
CA PHE A 209 35.04 -11.37 19.73
C PHE A 209 34.22 -11.35 21.02
N ASP A 210 34.78 -11.86 22.12
CA ASP A 210 34.11 -11.92 23.43
C ASP A 210 33.77 -10.52 23.96
N ALA A 211 34.62 -9.53 23.69
CA ALA A 211 34.41 -8.14 24.07
C ALA A 211 33.13 -7.53 23.46
N VAL A 212 32.72 -7.96 22.26
CA VAL A 212 31.47 -7.50 21.63
C VAL A 212 30.32 -8.48 21.80
N PHE A 213 30.57 -9.80 21.69
CA PHE A 213 29.52 -10.81 21.72
C PHE A 213 28.84 -10.93 23.09
N ASN A 214 29.50 -10.50 24.18
CA ASN A 214 28.89 -10.45 25.50
C ASN A 214 27.62 -9.57 25.58
N TYR A 215 27.41 -8.66 24.61
CA TYR A 215 26.20 -7.83 24.48
C TYR A 215 25.07 -8.52 23.70
N PHE A 216 25.29 -9.73 23.18
CA PHE A 216 24.33 -10.45 22.35
C PHE A 216 23.45 -11.44 23.17
N PRO A 217 22.11 -11.40 23.05
CA PRO A 217 21.30 -10.47 22.24
C PRO A 217 21.02 -9.16 22.99
N ILE A 218 20.77 -8.09 22.22
CA ILE A 218 20.46 -6.78 22.79
C ILE A 218 18.99 -6.70 23.20
N THR A 219 18.74 -6.52 24.49
CA THR A 219 17.38 -6.39 25.08
C THR A 219 17.04 -4.95 25.49
N PHE A 220 17.79 -3.96 25.00
CA PHE A 220 17.60 -2.54 25.31
C PHE A 220 16.21 -2.03 24.88
N ARG A 221 15.59 -1.19 25.71
CA ARG A 221 14.38 -0.44 25.38
C ARG A 221 14.63 1.06 25.61
N PRO A 222 14.49 1.91 24.59
CA PRO A 222 14.75 3.33 24.75
C PRO A 222 13.75 3.99 25.71
N PRO A 223 14.18 4.93 26.56
CA PRO A 223 13.27 5.76 27.35
C PRO A 223 12.32 6.59 26.45
N PRO A 224 11.08 6.89 26.88
CA PRO A 224 10.11 7.65 26.09
C PRO A 224 10.58 9.06 25.67
N ASP A 225 11.47 9.68 26.47
CA ASP A 225 12.00 11.03 26.27
C ASP A 225 13.51 11.05 25.98
N ASP A 226 14.05 10.06 25.25
CA ASP A 226 15.48 10.05 24.90
C ASP A 226 15.81 11.20 23.92
N PRO A 227 16.57 12.24 24.31
CA PRO A 227 16.90 13.37 23.45
C PRO A 227 17.86 13.02 22.31
N TYR A 228 18.47 11.82 22.33
CA TYR A 228 19.43 11.36 21.32
C TYR A 228 18.82 10.40 20.29
N GLY A 229 17.66 9.80 20.59
CA GLY A 229 16.91 8.94 19.67
C GLY A 229 17.60 7.62 19.32
N ILE A 230 18.45 7.06 20.20
CA ILE A 230 19.12 5.78 19.93
C ILE A 230 18.13 4.63 20.10
N THR A 231 17.95 3.82 19.06
CA THR A 231 17.06 2.67 19.07
C THR A 231 17.79 1.38 19.43
N ALA A 232 17.03 0.34 19.82
CA ALA A 232 17.59 -1.00 19.99
C ALA A 232 18.15 -1.55 18.66
N GLN A 233 17.56 -1.18 17.53
CA GLN A 233 18.03 -1.63 16.21
C GLN A 233 19.40 -1.04 15.87
N ASP A 234 19.65 0.24 16.19
CA ASP A 234 20.94 0.88 15.95
C ASP A 234 22.10 0.13 16.64
N LEU A 235 21.88 -0.30 17.89
CA LEU A 235 22.85 -1.07 18.65
C LEU A 235 23.04 -2.48 18.06
N LYS A 236 21.93 -3.14 17.65
CA LYS A 236 21.98 -4.48 17.05
C LYS A 236 22.75 -4.46 15.74
N ASP A 237 22.50 -3.46 14.90
CA ASP A 237 23.18 -3.31 13.61
C ASP A 237 24.67 -3.10 13.80
N ARG A 238 25.09 -2.21 14.73
CA ARG A 238 26.51 -2.01 15.03
C ARG A 238 27.19 -3.24 15.63
N LEU A 239 26.52 -3.94 16.54
CA LEU A 239 27.04 -5.18 17.10
C LEU A 239 27.21 -6.25 16.01
N ARG A 240 26.23 -6.38 15.11
CA ARG A 240 26.31 -7.31 13.97
C ARG A 240 27.43 -6.95 13.00
N ASP A 241 27.66 -5.67 12.75
CA ASP A 241 28.80 -5.18 11.97
C ASP A 241 30.14 -5.58 12.60
N CYS A 242 30.26 -5.58 13.93
CA CYS A 242 31.45 -6.07 14.63
C CYS A 242 31.60 -7.58 14.49
N ILE A 243 30.53 -8.36 14.75
CA ILE A 243 30.58 -9.83 14.67
C ILE A 243 30.95 -10.30 13.25
N SER A 244 30.42 -9.65 12.22
CA SER A 244 30.65 -10.02 10.82
C SER A 244 31.92 -9.41 10.21
N SER A 245 32.71 -8.65 10.97
CA SER A 245 33.82 -7.85 10.41
C SER A 245 35.01 -8.64 9.88
N THR A 246 35.30 -9.83 10.41
CA THR A 246 36.48 -10.62 10.04
C THR A 246 36.24 -12.13 10.06
N PRO A 247 36.74 -12.90 9.07
CA PRO A 247 36.65 -14.36 9.07
C PRO A 247 37.34 -15.05 10.25
N ASP A 248 38.29 -14.39 10.91
CA ASP A 248 38.98 -14.94 12.09
C ASP A 248 38.02 -15.18 13.27
N PHE A 249 36.84 -14.57 13.25
CA PHE A 249 35.78 -14.80 14.24
C PHE A 249 34.97 -16.07 13.97
N ALA A 250 35.00 -16.67 12.78
CA ALA A 250 34.22 -17.85 12.43
C ALA A 250 34.28 -19.02 13.46
N PRO A 251 35.44 -19.42 14.01
CA PRO A 251 35.51 -20.49 15.01
C PRO A 251 34.83 -20.17 16.34
N TYR A 252 34.54 -18.90 16.63
CA TYR A 252 33.88 -18.45 17.86
C TYR A 252 32.43 -18.02 17.60
N ALA A 253 32.21 -17.26 16.53
CA ALA A 253 30.93 -16.71 16.13
C ALA A 253 29.91 -17.79 15.77
N PHE A 254 30.26 -18.76 14.91
CA PHE A 254 29.27 -19.77 14.50
C PHE A 254 28.83 -20.68 15.66
N PRO A 255 29.72 -21.26 16.48
CA PRO A 255 29.28 -22.02 17.65
C PRO A 255 28.41 -21.20 18.59
N ALA A 256 28.82 -19.97 18.92
CA ALA A 256 28.08 -19.13 19.86
C ALA A 256 26.72 -18.68 19.31
N LEU A 257 26.62 -18.39 18.02
CA LEU A 257 25.35 -18.05 17.36
C LEU A 257 24.41 -19.26 17.27
N LEU A 258 24.92 -20.44 16.93
CA LEU A 258 24.13 -21.66 16.88
C LEU A 258 23.60 -22.07 18.26
N ASP A 259 24.41 -21.95 19.32
CA ASP A 259 23.96 -22.16 20.70
C ASP A 259 22.82 -21.19 21.08
N LYS A 260 22.84 -19.96 20.55
CA LYS A 260 21.76 -18.96 20.76
C LYS A 260 20.55 -19.20 19.87
N LEU A 261 20.67 -19.95 18.77
CA LEU A 261 19.55 -20.31 17.90
C LEU A 261 18.58 -21.25 18.63
N ASP A 262 19.06 -22.04 19.59
CA ASP A 262 18.23 -22.89 20.47
C ASP A 262 17.41 -22.10 21.51
N SER A 263 17.47 -20.76 21.49
CA SER A 263 16.68 -19.91 22.38
C SER A 263 15.18 -20.05 22.15
N THR A 264 14.40 -20.01 23.24
CA THR A 264 12.93 -19.91 23.19
C THR A 264 12.43 -18.52 22.80
N SER A 265 13.30 -17.51 22.75
CA SER A 265 12.96 -16.14 22.36
C SER A 265 13.04 -15.98 20.84
N MET A 266 11.89 -15.76 20.18
CA MET A 266 11.83 -15.57 18.73
C MET A 266 12.63 -14.34 18.26
N ASN A 267 12.66 -13.27 19.07
CA ASN A 267 13.50 -12.11 18.79
C ASN A 267 14.99 -12.44 18.80
N THR A 268 15.42 -13.31 19.71
CA THR A 268 16.81 -13.77 19.77
C THR A 268 17.15 -14.62 18.56
N LYS A 269 16.27 -15.57 18.19
CA LYS A 269 16.44 -16.37 16.97
C LYS A 269 16.58 -15.49 15.73
N ARG A 270 15.74 -14.46 15.60
CA ARG A 270 15.80 -13.51 14.48
C ARG A 270 17.14 -12.77 14.43
N ASP A 271 17.60 -12.25 15.57
CA ASP A 271 18.90 -11.58 15.68
C ASP A 271 20.06 -12.55 15.30
N VAL A 272 19.95 -13.83 15.69
CA VAL A 272 20.93 -14.87 15.36
C VAL A 272 20.97 -15.14 13.85
N LEU A 273 19.82 -15.36 13.22
CA LEU A 273 19.74 -15.63 11.78
C LEU A 273 20.30 -14.47 10.95
N GLN A 274 20.01 -13.24 11.36
CA GLN A 274 20.56 -12.04 10.72
C GLN A 274 22.08 -11.93 10.93
N ALA A 275 22.59 -12.25 12.12
CA ALA A 275 24.03 -12.25 12.39
C ALA A 275 24.77 -13.35 11.62
N ILE A 276 24.20 -14.55 11.50
CA ILE A 276 24.74 -15.63 10.65
C ILE A 276 24.80 -15.17 9.20
N THR A 277 23.72 -14.60 8.68
CA THR A 277 23.65 -14.12 7.29
C THR A 277 24.70 -13.05 7.00
N ALA A 278 24.84 -12.04 7.89
CA ALA A 278 25.86 -11.01 7.75
C ALA A 278 27.29 -11.60 7.80
N SER A 279 27.54 -12.55 8.71
CA SER A 279 28.85 -13.22 8.83
C SER A 279 29.17 -14.04 7.57
N VAL A 280 28.19 -14.76 7.03
CA VAL A 280 28.32 -15.53 5.78
C VAL A 280 28.70 -14.65 4.60
N GLN A 281 28.14 -13.44 4.52
CA GLN A 281 28.42 -12.50 3.43
C GLN A 281 29.83 -11.90 3.52
N GLN A 282 30.37 -11.71 4.74
CA GLN A 282 31.63 -11.00 4.95
C GLN A 282 32.85 -11.91 5.11
N TYR A 283 32.71 -13.13 5.64
CA TYR A 283 33.85 -14.02 5.92
C TYR A 283 34.47 -14.65 4.66
N GLY A 284 33.79 -14.55 3.52
CA GLY A 284 34.28 -15.01 2.23
C GLY A 284 34.24 -16.53 2.01
N PRO A 285 34.42 -16.98 0.75
CA PRO A 285 34.14 -18.36 0.34
C PRO A 285 35.03 -19.40 1.01
N ARG A 286 36.30 -19.08 1.28
CA ARG A 286 37.24 -20.01 1.91
C ARG A 286 36.78 -20.40 3.31
N THR A 287 36.43 -19.41 4.14
CA THR A 287 35.98 -19.65 5.51
C THR A 287 34.61 -20.31 5.53
N ILE A 288 33.66 -19.81 4.73
CA ILE A 288 32.31 -20.37 4.68
C ILE A 288 32.29 -21.82 4.19
N SER A 289 33.23 -22.23 3.33
CA SER A 289 33.33 -23.64 2.92
C SER A 289 33.50 -24.60 4.10
N LEU A 290 34.19 -24.18 5.17
CA LEU A 290 34.45 -25.00 6.36
C LEU A 290 33.21 -25.20 7.24
N TYR A 291 32.26 -24.25 7.21
CA TYR A 291 31.08 -24.24 8.08
C TYR A 291 29.76 -24.47 7.34
N SER A 292 29.78 -24.47 6.01
CA SER A 292 28.57 -24.51 5.17
C SER A 292 27.62 -25.68 5.48
N ILE A 293 28.15 -26.88 5.76
CA ILE A 293 27.34 -28.06 6.12
C ILE A 293 26.76 -27.92 7.53
N THR A 294 27.55 -27.48 8.50
CA THR A 294 27.08 -27.23 9.87
C THR A 294 25.95 -26.20 9.89
N LEU A 295 26.08 -25.13 9.09
CA LEU A 295 25.04 -24.11 8.97
C LEU A 295 23.80 -24.64 8.23
N TRP A 296 23.96 -25.48 7.21
CA TRP A 296 22.83 -26.17 6.57
C TRP A 296 22.02 -26.98 7.59
N ASP A 297 22.69 -27.81 8.38
CA ASP A 297 22.04 -28.70 9.34
C ASP A 297 21.26 -27.94 10.43
N ALA A 298 21.75 -26.77 10.84
CA ALA A 298 21.07 -25.91 11.80
C ALA A 298 19.90 -25.12 11.16
N LEU A 299 20.15 -24.43 10.04
CA LEU A 299 19.17 -23.52 9.46
C LEU A 299 17.98 -24.25 8.81
N LYS A 300 18.19 -25.46 8.26
CA LYS A 300 17.09 -26.25 7.67
C LYS A 300 16.01 -26.60 8.69
N PHE A 301 16.37 -26.75 9.97
CA PHE A 301 15.43 -27.08 11.04
C PHE A 301 14.37 -25.99 11.23
N GLU A 302 14.76 -24.72 11.19
CA GLU A 302 13.86 -23.58 11.35
C GLU A 302 12.86 -23.47 10.17
N ILE A 303 13.23 -23.99 9.00
CA ILE A 303 12.38 -24.01 7.80
C ILE A 303 11.45 -25.23 7.79
N LEU A 304 11.92 -26.39 8.27
CA LEU A 304 11.13 -27.63 8.32
C LEU A 304 10.07 -27.61 9.42
N ASN A 305 10.36 -26.97 10.55
CA ASN A 305 9.48 -26.97 11.74
C ASN A 305 8.68 -25.67 11.95
N VAL A 306 8.79 -24.70 11.02
CA VAL A 306 8.15 -23.36 11.00
C VAL A 306 7.39 -23.01 12.28
N GLN A 307 8.07 -22.30 13.20
CA GLN A 307 7.45 -21.74 14.40
C GLN A 307 6.79 -20.38 14.09
N GLU A 308 7.53 -19.50 13.43
CA GLU A 308 7.04 -18.24 12.85
C GLU A 308 7.51 -18.15 11.38
N GLU A 309 6.66 -17.58 10.52
CA GLU A 309 6.92 -17.53 9.07
C GLU A 309 8.08 -16.60 8.70
N ASP A 310 8.29 -15.52 9.46
CA ASP A 310 9.40 -14.60 9.25
C ASP A 310 10.75 -15.23 9.64
N LEU A 311 10.79 -16.09 10.67
CA LEU A 311 11.99 -16.86 11.03
C LEU A 311 12.37 -17.85 9.93
N ALA A 312 11.39 -18.56 9.36
CA ALA A 312 11.64 -19.46 8.23
C ALA A 312 12.20 -18.70 7.01
N GLU A 313 11.71 -17.48 6.75
CA GLU A 313 12.24 -16.63 5.67
C GLU A 313 13.67 -16.14 5.95
N GLU A 314 14.00 -15.76 7.19
CA GLU A 314 15.37 -15.38 7.56
C GLU A 314 16.35 -16.55 7.46
N ALA A 315 15.92 -17.77 7.83
CA ALA A 315 16.72 -18.97 7.63
C ALA A 315 16.93 -19.29 6.14
N LEU A 316 15.90 -19.12 5.30
CA LEU A 316 16.00 -19.24 3.84
C LEU A 316 16.99 -18.21 3.25
N ASN A 317 16.96 -16.97 3.74
CA ASN A 317 17.94 -15.93 3.35
C ASN A 317 19.36 -16.33 3.74
N GLY A 318 19.57 -16.89 4.94
CA GLY A 318 20.86 -17.39 5.38
C GLY A 318 21.40 -18.51 4.49
N LEU A 319 20.56 -19.49 4.13
CA LEU A 319 20.95 -20.57 3.20
C LEU A 319 21.30 -20.05 1.80
N ALA A 320 20.50 -19.11 1.28
CA ALA A 320 20.78 -18.47 0.00
C ALA A 320 22.09 -17.67 0.04
N ALA A 321 22.37 -16.97 1.14
CA ALA A 321 23.63 -16.25 1.33
C ALA A 321 24.85 -17.19 1.34
N ILE A 322 24.74 -18.40 1.91
CA ILE A 322 25.81 -19.39 1.87
C ILE A 322 26.12 -19.78 0.42
N ALA A 323 25.09 -20.13 -0.36
CA ALA A 323 25.25 -20.44 -1.78
C ALA A 323 25.85 -19.26 -2.55
N GLN A 324 25.41 -18.03 -2.25
CA GLN A 324 25.90 -16.82 -2.89
C GLN A 324 27.39 -16.61 -2.63
N THR A 325 27.83 -16.69 -1.37
CA THR A 325 29.24 -16.54 -1.00
C THR A 325 30.09 -17.64 -1.62
N LEU A 326 29.63 -18.91 -1.57
CA LEU A 326 30.38 -20.03 -2.16
C LEU A 326 30.48 -19.95 -3.68
N SER A 327 29.48 -19.37 -4.37
CA SER A 327 29.51 -19.16 -5.83
C SER A 327 30.56 -18.16 -6.30
N GLN A 328 31.08 -17.32 -5.39
CA GLN A 328 32.20 -16.41 -5.68
C GLN A 328 33.57 -17.10 -5.56
N GLY A 329 33.60 -18.31 -5.00
CA GLY A 329 34.80 -19.12 -4.81
C GLY A 329 35.07 -20.08 -5.96
N THR A 330 35.77 -21.18 -5.67
CA THR A 330 35.92 -22.29 -6.62
C THR A 330 34.67 -23.19 -6.60
N ASN A 331 34.41 -23.88 -7.70
CA ASN A 331 33.19 -24.69 -7.84
C ASN A 331 33.12 -25.90 -6.88
N GLY A 332 34.25 -26.37 -6.35
CA GLY A 332 34.31 -27.53 -5.44
C GLY A 332 33.48 -27.35 -4.16
N PRO A 333 33.76 -26.32 -3.34
CA PRO A 333 32.97 -25.98 -2.16
C PRO A 333 31.48 -25.78 -2.42
N LEU A 334 31.11 -25.09 -3.50
CA LEU A 334 29.70 -24.90 -3.85
C LEU A 334 29.01 -26.24 -4.11
N GLY A 335 29.63 -27.12 -4.92
CA GLY A 335 29.09 -28.45 -5.18
C GLY A 335 28.99 -29.31 -3.92
N ALA A 336 29.96 -29.19 -3.00
CA ALA A 336 29.92 -29.89 -1.71
C ALA A 336 28.76 -29.44 -0.81
N TYR A 337 28.40 -28.15 -0.86
CA TYR A 337 27.24 -27.59 -0.16
C TYR A 337 25.90 -27.96 -0.80
N LEU A 338 25.78 -27.88 -2.13
CA LEU A 338 24.51 -28.15 -2.82
C LEU A 338 24.15 -29.64 -2.87
N ARG A 339 25.14 -30.54 -2.89
CA ARG A 339 24.89 -32.00 -2.97
C ARG A 339 23.99 -32.55 -1.85
N PRO A 340 24.25 -32.29 -0.54
CA PRO A 340 23.35 -32.74 0.52
C PRO A 340 21.97 -32.08 0.44
N ILE A 341 21.88 -30.81 0.04
CA ILE A 341 20.60 -30.11 -0.14
C ILE A 341 19.75 -30.81 -1.21
N ILE A 342 20.33 -31.09 -2.38
CA ILE A 342 19.65 -31.82 -3.47
C ILE A 342 19.19 -33.19 -2.98
N LYS A 343 20.06 -33.92 -2.27
CA LYS A 343 19.76 -35.26 -1.77
C LYS A 343 18.58 -35.26 -0.80
N GLU A 344 18.67 -34.47 0.28
CA GLU A 344 17.64 -34.42 1.32
C GLU A 344 16.32 -33.86 0.80
N CYS A 345 16.36 -32.82 -0.05
CA CYS A 345 15.14 -32.30 -0.67
C CYS A 345 14.48 -33.36 -1.57
N ASN A 346 15.25 -34.09 -2.38
CA ASN A 346 14.71 -35.18 -3.20
C ASN A 346 14.06 -36.28 -2.34
N GLU A 347 14.71 -36.69 -1.24
CA GLU A 347 14.14 -37.66 -0.27
C GLU A 347 12.79 -37.17 0.28
N HIS A 348 12.68 -35.90 0.68
CA HIS A 348 11.40 -35.34 1.14
C HIS A 348 10.33 -35.21 0.04
N LEU A 349 10.72 -35.09 -1.23
CA LEU A 349 9.79 -35.07 -2.36
C LEU A 349 9.19 -36.45 -2.67
N GLU A 350 9.84 -37.55 -2.26
CA GLU A 350 9.30 -38.91 -2.44
C GLU A 350 7.94 -39.08 -1.76
N ASP A 351 7.75 -38.43 -0.61
CA ASP A 351 6.53 -38.48 0.21
C ASP A 351 5.56 -37.32 -0.07
N ALA A 352 5.77 -36.52 -1.13
CA ALA A 352 4.91 -35.37 -1.41
C ALA A 352 3.41 -35.76 -1.59
N PRO A 353 2.45 -34.96 -1.10
CA PRO A 353 2.62 -33.66 -0.43
C PRO A 353 2.69 -33.77 1.11
N THR A 354 3.75 -33.24 1.71
CA THR A 354 3.92 -33.10 3.17
C THR A 354 4.44 -31.70 3.53
N LYS A 355 4.44 -31.35 4.83
CA LYS A 355 5.08 -30.10 5.29
C LYS A 355 6.57 -30.09 4.93
N GLN A 356 7.24 -31.23 5.03
CA GLN A 356 8.65 -31.39 4.69
C GLN A 356 8.90 -31.23 3.18
N SER A 357 8.04 -31.80 2.32
CA SER A 357 8.16 -31.62 0.87
C SER A 357 7.91 -30.17 0.46
N GLN A 358 6.99 -29.46 1.13
CA GLN A 358 6.74 -28.03 0.92
C GLN A 358 7.92 -27.16 1.37
N ALA A 359 8.50 -27.43 2.55
CA ALA A 359 9.71 -26.75 3.02
C ALA A 359 10.89 -26.99 2.05
N SER A 360 11.05 -28.21 1.56
CA SER A 360 12.06 -28.55 0.54
C SER A 360 11.86 -27.74 -0.74
N ALA A 361 10.62 -27.59 -1.21
CA ALA A 361 10.31 -26.75 -2.37
C ALA A 361 10.72 -25.28 -2.14
N ARG A 362 10.44 -24.73 -0.94
CA ARG A 362 10.86 -23.36 -0.57
C ARG A 362 12.38 -23.20 -0.56
N ILE A 363 13.10 -24.16 0.04
CA ILE A 363 14.57 -24.18 0.08
C ILE A 363 15.13 -24.19 -1.34
N LEU A 364 14.70 -25.15 -2.16
CA LEU A 364 15.14 -25.28 -3.55
C LEU A 364 14.84 -24.01 -4.35
N SER A 365 13.63 -23.47 -4.22
CA SER A 365 13.21 -22.25 -4.90
C SER A 365 14.08 -21.04 -4.53
N LYS A 366 14.32 -20.83 -3.23
CA LYS A 366 15.10 -19.68 -2.74
C LYS A 366 16.56 -19.76 -3.17
N ILE A 367 17.20 -20.93 -2.99
CA ILE A 367 18.61 -21.11 -3.34
C ILE A 367 18.80 -21.06 -4.87
N SER A 368 17.83 -21.56 -5.65
CA SER A 368 17.87 -21.48 -7.12
C SER A 368 17.81 -20.06 -7.67
N GLN A 369 17.46 -19.05 -6.86
CA GLN A 369 17.42 -17.63 -7.26
C GLN A 369 18.73 -16.88 -7.01
N VAL A 370 19.76 -17.55 -6.48
CA VAL A 370 21.03 -16.94 -6.10
C VAL A 370 21.86 -16.54 -7.31
N SER A 371 22.19 -17.48 -8.18
CA SER A 371 23.01 -17.24 -9.37
C SER A 371 22.74 -18.29 -10.46
N PRO A 372 23.14 -18.02 -11.72
CA PRO A 372 23.00 -19.00 -12.80
C PRO A 372 23.69 -20.33 -12.51
N GLU A 373 24.89 -20.30 -11.93
CA GLU A 373 25.65 -21.50 -11.56
C GLU A 373 24.89 -22.36 -10.55
N VAL A 374 24.34 -21.73 -9.49
CA VAL A 374 23.59 -22.39 -8.43
C VAL A 374 22.28 -22.98 -8.97
N ASN A 375 21.55 -22.18 -9.75
CA ASN A 375 20.33 -22.60 -10.42
C ASN A 375 20.58 -23.85 -11.28
N ASN A 376 21.66 -23.84 -12.06
CA ASN A 376 21.96 -24.92 -13.00
C ASN A 376 22.25 -26.24 -12.27
N ILE A 377 23.06 -26.19 -11.20
CA ILE A 377 23.39 -27.37 -10.41
C ILE A 377 22.13 -27.95 -9.74
N LEU A 378 21.28 -27.09 -9.16
CA LEU A 378 20.06 -27.52 -8.48
C LEU A 378 19.04 -28.11 -9.46
N LEU A 379 18.76 -27.45 -10.58
CA LEU A 379 17.81 -27.96 -11.58
C LEU A 379 18.27 -29.31 -12.15
N ALA A 380 19.55 -29.44 -12.51
CA ALA A 380 20.10 -30.69 -13.01
C ALA A 380 20.01 -31.84 -11.99
N GLY A 381 20.10 -31.55 -10.68
CA GLY A 381 20.02 -32.55 -9.62
C GLY A 381 18.59 -32.91 -9.18
N VAL A 382 17.61 -32.02 -9.37
CA VAL A 382 16.24 -32.20 -8.86
C VAL A 382 15.25 -32.62 -9.96
N LEU A 383 15.34 -32.04 -11.16
CA LEU A 383 14.35 -32.29 -12.23
C LEU A 383 14.23 -33.78 -12.62
N PRO A 384 15.33 -34.56 -12.80
CA PRO A 384 15.22 -35.97 -13.14
C PRO A 384 14.40 -36.77 -12.12
N THR A 385 14.69 -36.58 -10.82
CA THR A 385 13.98 -37.24 -9.73
C THR A 385 12.53 -36.80 -9.66
N LEU A 386 12.28 -35.49 -9.80
CA LEU A 386 10.93 -34.94 -9.77
C LEU A 386 10.04 -35.54 -10.86
N PHE A 387 10.53 -35.63 -12.11
CA PHE A 387 9.76 -36.24 -13.20
C PHE A 387 9.55 -37.73 -13.01
N LEU A 388 10.55 -38.46 -12.50
CA LEU A 388 10.40 -39.88 -12.14
C LEU A 388 9.31 -40.09 -11.08
N LEU A 389 9.31 -39.27 -10.03
CA LEU A 389 8.29 -39.31 -8.99
C LEU A 389 6.90 -38.96 -9.52
N PHE A 390 6.81 -37.99 -10.45
CA PHE A 390 5.54 -37.60 -11.05
C PHE A 390 4.96 -38.72 -11.93
N GLN A 391 5.79 -39.38 -12.74
CA GLN A 391 5.36 -40.51 -13.58
C GLN A 391 4.86 -41.69 -12.75
N ASN A 392 5.52 -41.97 -11.62
CA ASN A 392 5.16 -43.05 -10.71
C ASN A 392 4.10 -42.66 -9.66
N ALA A 393 3.60 -41.43 -9.67
CA ALA A 393 2.62 -40.97 -8.72
C ALA A 393 1.25 -41.65 -8.94
N ASP A 394 0.78 -42.31 -7.88
CA ASP A 394 -0.45 -43.09 -7.79
C ASP A 394 -1.68 -42.25 -7.41
N THR A 395 -1.46 -41.07 -6.81
CA THR A 395 -2.53 -40.16 -6.39
C THR A 395 -2.45 -38.79 -7.08
N MET A 396 -3.61 -38.16 -7.31
CA MET A 396 -3.69 -36.80 -7.84
C MET A 396 -3.10 -35.76 -6.88
N ALA A 397 -3.20 -36.00 -5.56
CA ALA A 397 -2.60 -35.12 -4.56
C ALA A 397 -1.06 -35.09 -4.67
N LYS A 398 -0.42 -36.26 -4.87
CA LYS A 398 1.02 -36.36 -5.11
C LYS A 398 1.43 -35.68 -6.40
N ARG A 399 0.73 -35.95 -7.50
CA ARG A 399 0.95 -35.27 -8.80
C ARG A 399 0.86 -33.75 -8.68
N ARG A 400 -0.17 -33.26 -7.99
CA ARG A 400 -0.34 -31.83 -7.72
C ARG A 400 0.83 -31.26 -6.92
N GLY A 401 1.21 -31.89 -5.81
CA GLY A 401 2.30 -31.42 -4.95
C GLY A 401 3.63 -31.36 -5.68
N LEU A 402 3.95 -32.36 -6.51
CA LEU A 402 5.17 -32.37 -7.33
C LEU A 402 5.16 -31.28 -8.41
N LEU A 403 4.01 -30.99 -9.03
CA LEU A 403 3.89 -29.88 -9.97
C LEU A 403 4.06 -28.52 -9.29
N GLU A 404 3.55 -28.33 -8.08
CA GLU A 404 3.79 -27.09 -7.33
C GLU A 404 5.29 -26.83 -7.14
N VAL A 405 6.08 -27.89 -6.88
CA VAL A 405 7.54 -27.78 -6.81
C VAL A 405 8.16 -27.44 -8.16
N LEU A 406 7.75 -28.12 -9.25
CA LEU A 406 8.20 -27.79 -10.61
C LEU A 406 7.98 -26.30 -10.93
N ILE A 407 6.81 -25.77 -10.59
CA ILE A 407 6.44 -24.39 -10.89
C ILE A 407 7.28 -23.41 -10.08
N GLN A 408 7.57 -23.70 -8.81
CA GLN A 408 8.49 -22.87 -8.02
C GLN A 408 9.89 -22.85 -8.63
N LEU A 409 10.37 -23.99 -9.13
CA LEU A 409 11.66 -24.07 -9.83
C LEU A 409 11.64 -23.30 -11.17
N ILE A 410 10.55 -23.37 -11.94
CA ILE A 410 10.39 -22.57 -13.17
C ILE A 410 10.38 -21.07 -12.82
N LYS A 411 9.68 -20.65 -11.76
CA LYS A 411 9.68 -19.24 -11.30
C LYS A 411 11.09 -18.79 -10.89
N ALA A 412 11.82 -19.62 -10.15
CA ALA A 412 13.21 -19.35 -9.80
C ALA A 412 14.11 -19.23 -11.05
N ASN A 413 13.89 -20.10 -12.03
CA ASN A 413 14.58 -20.05 -13.33
C ASN A 413 14.26 -18.75 -14.10
N VAL A 414 12.99 -18.32 -14.14
CA VAL A 414 12.60 -17.03 -14.74
C VAL A 414 13.26 -15.86 -14.03
N ALA A 415 13.38 -15.89 -12.70
CA ALA A 415 14.09 -14.85 -11.95
C ALA A 415 15.58 -14.73 -12.33
N ILE A 416 16.23 -15.84 -12.70
CA ILE A 416 17.64 -15.89 -13.11
C ILE A 416 17.84 -15.53 -14.59
N TYR A 417 17.04 -16.10 -15.49
CA TYR A 417 17.24 -15.96 -16.94
C TYR A 417 16.40 -14.84 -17.56
N GLY A 418 15.37 -14.38 -16.86
CA GLY A 418 14.43 -13.35 -17.29
C GLY A 418 13.24 -13.89 -18.07
N ASP A 419 12.47 -12.96 -18.61
CA ASP A 419 11.34 -13.21 -19.50
C ASP A 419 11.60 -12.69 -20.92
N TRP A 420 10.61 -12.73 -21.81
CA TRP A 420 10.80 -12.29 -23.19
C TRP A 420 11.04 -10.79 -23.34
N ARG A 421 10.67 -9.99 -22.33
CA ARG A 421 10.79 -8.52 -22.33
C ARG A 421 12.05 -8.04 -21.64
N SER A 422 12.50 -8.74 -20.60
CA SER A 422 13.62 -8.33 -19.76
C SER A 422 14.60 -9.48 -19.50
N PRO A 423 15.90 -9.29 -19.79
CA PRO A 423 16.92 -10.24 -19.37
C PRO A 423 17.01 -10.31 -17.84
N GLY A 424 17.25 -11.50 -17.30
CA GLY A 424 17.58 -11.71 -15.89
C GLY A 424 19.08 -11.59 -15.60
N PRO A 425 19.52 -11.82 -14.34
CA PRO A 425 20.92 -11.81 -13.93
C PRO A 425 21.87 -12.67 -14.80
N ALA A 426 21.38 -13.74 -15.44
CA ALA A 426 22.18 -14.59 -16.32
C ALA A 426 22.57 -13.92 -17.66
N GLY A 427 21.99 -12.76 -18.00
CA GLY A 427 22.28 -12.06 -19.25
C GLY A 427 22.00 -12.93 -20.47
N ASP A 428 23.02 -13.18 -21.29
CA ASP A 428 22.91 -13.96 -22.53
C ASP A 428 23.23 -15.46 -22.37
N GLN A 429 23.49 -15.92 -21.14
CA GLN A 429 23.84 -17.32 -20.86
C GLN A 429 22.67 -18.31 -20.93
N VAL A 430 21.56 -17.95 -21.60
CA VAL A 430 20.32 -18.74 -21.68
C VAL A 430 20.55 -20.12 -22.29
N ALA A 431 21.59 -20.28 -23.13
CA ALA A 431 21.94 -21.57 -23.73
C ALA A 431 22.33 -22.65 -22.70
N ASN A 432 22.81 -22.26 -21.52
CA ASN A 432 23.27 -23.16 -20.47
C ASN A 432 22.15 -23.57 -19.48
N ASN A 433 20.90 -23.20 -19.76
CA ASN A 433 19.76 -23.47 -18.89
C ASN A 433 19.38 -24.96 -18.90
N PRO A 434 19.49 -25.70 -17.78
CA PRO A 434 19.15 -27.13 -17.72
C PRO A 434 17.67 -27.41 -17.96
N LEU A 435 16.77 -26.45 -17.68
CA LEU A 435 15.35 -26.60 -17.96
C LEU A 435 15.08 -26.84 -19.45
N LYS A 436 16.02 -26.46 -20.33
CA LYS A 436 15.93 -26.73 -21.77
C LYS A 436 15.92 -28.23 -22.09
N GLU A 437 16.66 -29.06 -21.35
CA GLU A 437 16.68 -30.52 -21.54
C GLU A 437 15.34 -31.16 -21.12
N PHE A 438 14.64 -30.53 -20.18
CA PHE A 438 13.34 -30.98 -19.66
C PHE A 438 12.16 -30.17 -20.23
N ARG A 439 12.40 -29.34 -21.26
CA ARG A 439 11.40 -28.46 -21.87
C ARG A 439 10.18 -29.26 -22.32
N ASP A 440 10.41 -30.27 -23.14
CA ASP A 440 9.32 -31.04 -23.78
C ASP A 440 8.54 -31.83 -22.72
N GLN A 441 9.23 -32.46 -21.77
CA GLN A 441 8.59 -33.16 -20.64
C GLN A 441 7.75 -32.21 -19.77
N SER A 442 8.28 -31.02 -19.46
CA SER A 442 7.57 -30.00 -18.69
C SER A 442 6.31 -29.55 -19.42
N LEU A 443 6.44 -29.23 -20.72
CA LEU A 443 5.34 -28.79 -21.55
C LEU A 443 4.26 -29.86 -21.67
N GLU A 444 4.63 -31.10 -21.98
CA GLU A 444 3.68 -32.22 -22.13
C GLU A 444 2.93 -32.51 -20.84
N VAL A 445 3.60 -32.54 -19.69
CA VAL A 445 2.93 -32.78 -18.41
C VAL A 445 1.88 -31.70 -18.11
N LEU A 446 2.20 -30.43 -18.39
CA LEU A 446 1.29 -29.30 -18.14
C LEU A 446 0.12 -29.27 -19.14
N LEU A 447 0.38 -29.49 -20.43
CA LEU A 447 -0.67 -29.58 -21.46
C LEU A 447 -1.61 -30.76 -21.19
N ASN A 448 -1.06 -31.96 -21.00
CA ASN A 448 -1.84 -33.16 -20.70
C ASN A 448 -2.62 -33.00 -19.40
N GLY A 449 -2.04 -32.34 -18.39
CA GLY A 449 -2.73 -32.04 -17.14
C GLY A 449 -3.97 -31.15 -17.32
N LEU A 450 -3.98 -30.25 -18.30
CA LEU A 450 -5.14 -29.40 -18.62
C LEU A 450 -6.18 -30.09 -19.49
N GLU A 451 -5.73 -30.92 -20.44
CA GLU A 451 -6.59 -31.62 -21.41
C GLU A 451 -7.24 -32.90 -20.86
N SER A 452 -6.49 -33.69 -20.09
CA SER A 452 -6.95 -35.03 -19.63
C SER A 452 -7.55 -35.04 -18.24
N ALA A 453 -7.24 -34.03 -17.40
CA ALA A 453 -7.81 -33.99 -16.05
C ALA A 453 -9.31 -33.64 -16.11
N PRO A 454 -10.16 -34.30 -15.29
CA PRO A 454 -11.57 -33.97 -15.22
C PRO A 454 -11.83 -32.50 -14.87
N SER A 455 -12.87 -31.89 -15.43
CA SER A 455 -13.25 -30.48 -15.15
C SER A 455 -13.45 -30.17 -13.66
N LYS A 456 -13.87 -31.17 -12.88
CA LYS A 456 -14.01 -31.08 -11.42
C LYS A 456 -12.71 -30.92 -10.65
N GLU A 457 -11.58 -31.32 -11.21
CA GLU A 457 -10.24 -31.19 -10.60
C GLU A 457 -9.67 -29.78 -10.78
N VAL A 458 -10.49 -28.76 -10.48
CA VAL A 458 -10.19 -27.33 -10.63
C VAL A 458 -8.81 -27.00 -10.05
N SER A 459 -8.55 -27.53 -8.86
CA SER A 459 -7.37 -27.25 -8.07
C SER A 459 -6.05 -27.72 -8.75
N PHE A 460 -6.07 -28.90 -9.38
CA PHE A 460 -4.93 -29.44 -10.13
C PHE A 460 -4.75 -28.73 -11.47
N ARG A 461 -5.86 -28.43 -12.16
CA ARG A 461 -5.83 -27.73 -13.45
C ARG A 461 -5.31 -26.31 -13.32
N LEU A 462 -5.67 -25.59 -12.24
CA LEU A 462 -5.10 -24.27 -11.96
C LEU A 462 -3.57 -24.31 -11.75
N VAL A 463 -3.05 -25.36 -11.11
CA VAL A 463 -1.59 -25.58 -10.97
C VAL A 463 -0.96 -25.81 -12.35
N CYS A 464 -1.55 -26.68 -13.18
CA CYS A 464 -1.04 -26.91 -14.55
C CYS A 464 -1.06 -25.63 -15.39
N LEU A 465 -2.12 -24.82 -15.25
CA LEU A 465 -2.25 -23.54 -15.94
C LEU A 465 -1.17 -22.55 -15.51
N ASP A 466 -0.96 -22.34 -14.21
CA ASP A 466 0.12 -21.47 -13.71
C ASP A 466 1.47 -21.95 -14.25
N GLY A 467 1.76 -23.26 -14.18
CA GLY A 467 2.99 -23.81 -14.72
C GLY A 467 3.16 -23.55 -16.22
N LEU A 468 2.11 -23.73 -17.02
CA LEU A 468 2.14 -23.48 -18.46
C LEU A 468 2.42 -22.00 -18.76
N LEU A 469 1.87 -21.09 -17.96
CA LEU A 469 2.14 -19.66 -18.06
C LEU A 469 3.58 -19.31 -17.68
N GLN A 470 4.10 -19.85 -16.58
CA GLN A 470 5.49 -19.61 -16.19
C GLN A 470 6.47 -20.16 -17.23
N LEU A 471 6.20 -21.34 -17.78
CA LEU A 471 7.00 -21.94 -18.85
C LEU A 471 6.96 -21.08 -20.13
N SER A 472 5.80 -20.54 -20.47
CA SER A 472 5.63 -19.62 -21.62
C SER A 472 6.34 -18.28 -21.43
N LYS A 473 6.47 -17.82 -20.18
CA LYS A 473 7.20 -16.59 -19.82
C LYS A 473 8.71 -16.78 -19.84
N ALA A 474 9.22 -18.00 -19.62
CA ALA A 474 10.65 -18.26 -19.58
C ALA A 474 11.35 -17.89 -20.88
N ARG A 475 12.31 -16.97 -20.78
CA ARG A 475 13.02 -16.37 -21.92
C ARG A 475 13.70 -17.44 -22.77
N GLN A 476 13.41 -17.43 -24.08
CA GLN A 476 14.00 -18.33 -25.09
C GLN A 476 13.88 -19.84 -24.78
N LEU A 477 12.96 -20.24 -23.90
CA LEU A 477 12.74 -21.66 -23.59
C LEU A 477 11.78 -22.32 -24.58
N LEU A 478 10.65 -21.66 -24.88
CA LEU A 478 9.64 -22.14 -25.83
C LEU A 478 9.69 -21.34 -27.14
N ASP A 479 9.61 -22.03 -28.28
CA ASP A 479 9.42 -21.39 -29.57
C ASP A 479 7.96 -20.90 -29.76
N ASP A 480 7.67 -20.28 -30.90
CA ASP A 480 6.33 -19.74 -31.17
C ASP A 480 5.29 -20.86 -31.40
N GLU A 481 5.72 -22.05 -31.82
CA GLU A 481 4.83 -23.19 -32.05
C GLU A 481 4.34 -23.77 -30.71
N ASP A 482 5.25 -23.94 -29.75
CA ASP A 482 4.92 -24.36 -28.39
C ASP A 482 4.01 -23.38 -27.66
N VAL A 483 4.33 -22.08 -27.73
CA VAL A 483 3.47 -21.05 -27.14
C VAL A 483 2.10 -21.07 -27.82
N GLY A 484 2.07 -21.34 -29.13
CA GLY A 484 0.83 -21.60 -29.87
C GLY A 484 0.03 -22.78 -29.33
N ARG A 485 0.68 -23.91 -29.01
CA ARG A 485 0.02 -25.08 -28.38
C ARG A 485 -0.56 -24.72 -27.01
N ALA A 486 0.17 -23.95 -26.20
CA ALA A 486 -0.32 -23.47 -24.92
C ALA A 486 -1.58 -22.61 -25.09
N ILE A 487 -1.56 -21.65 -26.00
CA ILE A 487 -2.72 -20.80 -26.34
C ILE A 487 -3.89 -21.66 -26.81
N GLN A 488 -3.65 -22.70 -27.62
CA GLN A 488 -4.69 -23.59 -28.13
C GLN A 488 -5.43 -24.34 -27.02
N VAL A 489 -4.72 -24.82 -26.00
CA VAL A 489 -5.36 -25.46 -24.85
C VAL A 489 -6.19 -24.44 -24.05
N LEU A 490 -5.62 -23.26 -23.78
CA LEU A 490 -6.32 -22.21 -23.04
C LEU A 490 -7.58 -21.71 -23.76
N GLN A 491 -7.53 -21.50 -25.07
CA GLN A 491 -8.72 -21.09 -25.82
C GLN A 491 -9.76 -22.21 -25.90
N ASN A 492 -9.35 -23.48 -25.96
CA ASN A 492 -10.29 -24.62 -25.95
C ASN A 492 -11.06 -24.69 -24.63
N ILE A 493 -10.39 -24.42 -23.50
CA ILE A 493 -11.04 -24.30 -22.19
C ILE A 493 -12.10 -23.18 -22.21
N VAL A 494 -11.78 -22.03 -22.82
CA VAL A 494 -12.70 -20.89 -22.90
C VAL A 494 -13.88 -21.15 -23.83
N ILE A 495 -13.64 -21.79 -24.99
CA ILE A 495 -14.63 -21.97 -26.06
C ILE A 495 -15.53 -23.20 -25.82
N HIS A 496 -14.93 -24.35 -25.50
CA HIS A 496 -15.60 -25.64 -25.58
C HIS A 496 -15.97 -26.24 -24.22
N GLU A 497 -15.28 -25.85 -23.14
CA GLU A 497 -15.54 -26.45 -21.84
C GLU A 497 -16.86 -25.96 -21.24
N GLU A 498 -17.65 -26.86 -20.66
CA GLU A 498 -18.84 -26.48 -19.90
C GLU A 498 -18.46 -25.74 -18.62
N SER A 499 -19.34 -24.84 -18.16
CA SER A 499 -19.08 -24.11 -16.93
C SER A 499 -19.15 -25.03 -15.70
N TYR A 500 -18.16 -24.92 -14.81
CA TYR A 500 -18.05 -25.74 -13.61
C TYR A 500 -17.60 -24.88 -12.42
N GLY A 501 -18.18 -25.11 -11.24
CA GLY A 501 -17.84 -24.35 -10.04
C GLY A 501 -18.17 -22.86 -10.20
N LYS A 502 -17.16 -22.00 -10.07
CA LYS A 502 -17.27 -20.55 -10.35
C LYS A 502 -16.52 -20.16 -11.62
N ASP A 503 -16.28 -21.11 -12.52
CA ASP A 503 -15.51 -20.92 -13.75
C ASP A 503 -14.08 -20.44 -13.50
N GLU A 504 -13.48 -20.83 -12.36
CA GLU A 504 -12.13 -20.40 -11.97
C GLU A 504 -11.07 -20.76 -13.02
N VAL A 505 -11.18 -21.94 -13.65
CA VAL A 505 -10.24 -22.38 -14.69
C VAL A 505 -10.42 -21.58 -15.99
N LYS A 506 -11.66 -21.24 -16.37
CA LYS A 506 -11.92 -20.41 -17.56
C LYS A 506 -11.40 -19.00 -17.35
N GLU A 507 -11.65 -18.41 -16.19
CA GLU A 507 -11.11 -17.09 -15.84
C GLU A 507 -9.59 -17.09 -15.87
N ALA A 508 -8.96 -18.11 -15.27
CA ALA A 508 -7.51 -18.29 -15.30
C ALA A 508 -6.99 -18.49 -16.73
N ALA A 509 -7.72 -19.17 -17.62
CA ALA A 509 -7.33 -19.36 -19.02
C ALA A 509 -7.39 -18.04 -19.80
N VAL A 510 -8.42 -17.21 -19.61
CA VAL A 510 -8.50 -15.88 -20.24
C VAL A 510 -7.34 -14.99 -19.76
N ASN A 511 -7.13 -14.91 -18.45
CA ASN A 511 -6.02 -14.13 -17.88
C ASN A 511 -4.67 -14.70 -18.35
N GLY A 512 -4.56 -16.02 -18.52
CA GLY A 512 -3.39 -16.67 -19.07
C GLY A 512 -3.09 -16.27 -20.51
N ILE A 513 -4.10 -16.15 -21.38
CA ILE A 513 -3.90 -15.66 -22.75
C ILE A 513 -3.47 -14.19 -22.75
N VAL A 514 -3.99 -13.36 -21.83
CA VAL A 514 -3.53 -11.98 -21.64
C VAL A 514 -2.06 -11.94 -21.20
N ASP A 515 -1.68 -12.77 -20.24
CA ASP A 515 -0.30 -12.92 -19.76
C ASP A 515 0.66 -13.36 -20.88
N VAL A 516 0.22 -14.27 -21.73
CA VAL A 516 0.98 -14.68 -22.92
C VAL A 516 1.02 -13.56 -23.95
N ALA A 517 -0.05 -12.77 -24.13
CA ALA A 517 -0.06 -11.61 -25.02
C ALA A 517 0.93 -10.53 -24.58
N HIS A 518 1.10 -10.34 -23.27
CA HIS A 518 2.18 -9.52 -22.73
C HIS A 518 3.53 -10.04 -23.23
N GLN A 519 3.80 -11.35 -23.21
CA GLN A 519 5.11 -11.87 -23.63
C GLN A 519 5.29 -11.89 -25.16
N LYS A 520 4.34 -12.50 -25.89
CA LYS A 520 4.37 -12.72 -27.34
C LYS A 520 3.03 -12.30 -28.00
N PRO A 521 2.81 -11.00 -28.22
CA PRO A 521 1.52 -10.49 -28.71
C PRO A 521 1.14 -11.01 -30.09
N GLN A 522 2.11 -11.15 -31.00
CA GLN A 522 1.84 -11.61 -32.38
C GLN A 522 1.34 -13.06 -32.41
N VAL A 523 1.90 -13.95 -31.58
CA VAL A 523 1.46 -15.35 -31.50
C VAL A 523 0.00 -15.43 -31.02
N VAL A 524 -0.40 -14.59 -30.07
CA VAL A 524 -1.80 -14.49 -29.63
C VAL A 524 -2.71 -13.98 -30.75
N VAL A 525 -2.28 -12.98 -31.52
CA VAL A 525 -3.03 -12.48 -32.69
C VAL A 525 -3.19 -13.58 -33.75
N ASP A 526 -2.16 -14.39 -33.99
CA ASP A 526 -2.18 -15.40 -35.04
C ASP A 526 -2.96 -16.66 -34.63
N LYS A 527 -2.98 -17.01 -33.33
CA LYS A 527 -3.59 -18.24 -32.83
C LYS A 527 -4.95 -18.03 -32.15
N ALA A 528 -5.04 -17.10 -31.19
CA ALA A 528 -6.24 -16.90 -30.37
C ALA A 528 -7.34 -16.10 -31.09
N PHE A 529 -6.97 -15.05 -31.83
CA PHE A 529 -7.97 -14.16 -32.43
C PHE A 529 -8.84 -14.89 -33.47
N PRO A 530 -8.29 -15.67 -34.43
CA PRO A 530 -9.12 -16.41 -35.38
C PRO A 530 -10.07 -17.39 -34.69
N ALA A 531 -9.60 -18.08 -33.64
CA ALA A 531 -10.39 -19.04 -32.89
C ALA A 531 -11.58 -18.37 -32.17
N PHE A 532 -11.33 -17.25 -31.48
CA PHE A 532 -12.42 -16.51 -30.82
C PHE A 532 -13.39 -15.87 -31.82
N LEU A 533 -12.89 -15.26 -32.90
CA LEU A 533 -13.74 -14.62 -33.89
C LEU A 533 -14.63 -15.61 -34.66
N ALA A 534 -14.17 -16.84 -34.88
CA ALA A 534 -14.96 -17.90 -35.50
C ALA A 534 -16.18 -18.30 -34.66
N GLN A 535 -16.14 -18.09 -33.35
CA GLN A 535 -17.26 -18.40 -32.44
C GLN A 535 -18.23 -17.23 -32.26
N LEU A 536 -17.90 -16.03 -32.76
CA LEU A 536 -18.81 -14.90 -32.73
C LEU A 536 -19.68 -14.94 -34.01
N PRO A 537 -21.02 -15.03 -33.91
CA PRO A 537 -21.90 -15.11 -35.08
C PRO A 537 -22.10 -13.75 -35.74
N ASP A 538 -22.33 -13.69 -37.06
CA ASP A 538 -22.70 -12.43 -37.73
C ASP A 538 -24.15 -12.00 -37.45
N SER A 539 -25.02 -12.94 -37.06
CA SER A 539 -26.36 -12.69 -36.56
C SER A 539 -26.75 -13.82 -35.60
N ASP A 540 -27.43 -13.50 -34.51
CA ASP A 540 -27.87 -14.45 -33.48
C ASP A 540 -29.28 -15.00 -33.75
N ALA A 541 -29.64 -15.18 -35.02
CA ALA A 541 -30.99 -15.59 -35.46
C ALA A 541 -31.53 -16.85 -34.77
N ASP A 542 -30.64 -17.76 -34.32
CA ASP A 542 -31.00 -18.98 -33.59
C ASP A 542 -31.29 -18.76 -32.09
N GLY A 543 -31.11 -17.53 -31.57
CA GLY A 543 -31.40 -17.14 -30.19
C GLY A 543 -30.42 -17.66 -29.12
N THR A 544 -29.39 -18.42 -29.51
CA THR A 544 -28.41 -19.01 -28.59
C THR A 544 -27.36 -17.98 -28.14
N ARG A 545 -27.16 -17.85 -26.82
CA ARG A 545 -26.18 -16.92 -26.20
C ARG A 545 -24.78 -17.50 -26.03
N ASN A 546 -24.40 -18.48 -26.86
CA ASN A 546 -23.13 -19.20 -26.73
C ASN A 546 -21.89 -18.32 -27.00
N TYR A 547 -22.09 -17.11 -27.55
CA TYR A 547 -21.03 -16.14 -27.80
C TYR A 547 -20.57 -15.36 -26.56
N SER A 548 -21.31 -15.39 -25.44
CA SER A 548 -21.11 -14.44 -24.33
C SER A 548 -19.74 -14.58 -23.65
N SER A 549 -19.34 -15.81 -23.32
CA SER A 549 -18.05 -16.08 -22.66
C SER A 549 -16.88 -15.75 -23.58
N VAL A 550 -17.00 -16.10 -24.86
CA VAL A 550 -15.97 -15.82 -25.87
C VAL A 550 -15.82 -14.33 -26.14
N LEU A 551 -16.94 -13.60 -26.21
CA LEU A 551 -16.92 -12.15 -26.40
C LEU A 551 -16.28 -11.43 -25.20
N GLU A 552 -16.60 -11.86 -23.98
CA GLU A 552 -15.95 -11.34 -22.77
C GLU A 552 -14.44 -11.62 -22.78
N ALA A 553 -14.05 -12.86 -23.09
CA ALA A 553 -12.65 -13.25 -23.18
C ALA A 553 -11.90 -12.43 -24.24
N PHE A 554 -12.49 -12.24 -25.42
CA PHE A 554 -11.89 -11.45 -26.49
C PHE A 554 -11.75 -9.97 -26.10
N ALA A 555 -12.76 -9.40 -25.43
CA ALA A 555 -12.70 -8.02 -24.93
C ALA A 555 -11.62 -7.85 -23.85
N LYS A 556 -11.40 -8.86 -22.98
CA LYS A 556 -10.33 -8.88 -21.98
C LYS A 556 -8.93 -8.76 -22.58
N LEU A 557 -8.70 -9.27 -23.79
CA LEU A 557 -7.41 -9.12 -24.48
C LEU A 557 -7.04 -7.66 -24.78
N ALA A 558 -8.00 -6.74 -24.75
CA ALA A 558 -7.75 -5.31 -24.93
C ALA A 558 -6.92 -4.68 -23.77
N SER A 559 -6.71 -5.39 -22.66
CA SER A 559 -5.82 -4.91 -21.59
C SER A 559 -4.34 -4.86 -22.01
N GLU A 560 -3.94 -5.61 -23.05
CA GLU A 560 -2.56 -5.57 -23.56
C GLU A 560 -2.39 -4.51 -24.66
N GLU A 561 -1.50 -3.57 -24.41
CA GLU A 561 -1.31 -2.35 -25.22
C GLU A 561 -0.98 -2.66 -26.68
N LYS A 562 -0.14 -3.66 -26.93
CA LYS A 562 0.33 -4.04 -28.27
C LYS A 562 -0.75 -4.65 -29.16
N ILE A 563 -1.82 -5.20 -28.58
CA ILE A 563 -2.91 -5.83 -29.34
C ILE A 563 -4.25 -5.09 -29.23
N PHE A 564 -4.34 -4.08 -28.36
CA PHE A 564 -5.53 -3.26 -28.12
C PHE A 564 -6.21 -2.76 -29.41
N ASP A 565 -5.44 -2.16 -30.34
CA ASP A 565 -6.00 -1.57 -31.57
C ASP A 565 -6.63 -2.66 -32.44
N THR A 566 -6.00 -3.83 -32.50
CA THR A 566 -6.50 -5.00 -33.23
C THR A 566 -7.79 -5.51 -32.60
N VAL A 567 -7.88 -5.60 -31.27
CA VAL A 567 -9.12 -6.03 -30.58
C VAL A 567 -10.26 -5.07 -30.90
N LEU A 568 -10.06 -3.76 -30.77
CA LEU A 568 -11.07 -2.76 -31.08
C LEU A 568 -11.50 -2.80 -32.55
N LEU A 569 -10.55 -2.93 -33.48
CA LEU A 569 -10.85 -3.04 -34.91
C LEU A 569 -11.74 -4.26 -35.19
N ARG A 570 -11.43 -5.41 -34.60
CA ARG A 570 -12.22 -6.64 -34.80
C ARG A 570 -13.62 -6.54 -34.19
N LEU A 571 -13.75 -5.98 -32.99
CA LEU A 571 -15.04 -5.74 -32.35
C LEU A 571 -15.89 -4.73 -33.15
N LYS A 572 -15.30 -3.63 -33.62
CA LYS A 572 -15.95 -2.63 -34.48
C LYS A 572 -16.49 -3.28 -35.76
N ASN A 573 -15.65 -4.04 -36.46
CA ASN A 573 -16.04 -4.69 -37.70
C ASN A 573 -17.16 -5.70 -37.47
N LYS A 574 -17.07 -6.47 -36.38
CA LYS A 574 -18.11 -7.43 -36.00
C LYS A 574 -19.45 -6.75 -35.70
N PHE A 575 -19.43 -5.64 -34.97
CA PHE A 575 -20.61 -4.82 -34.72
C PHE A 575 -21.22 -4.25 -36.01
N GLY A 576 -20.39 -3.76 -36.93
CA GLY A 576 -20.83 -3.30 -38.24
C GLY A 576 -21.55 -4.39 -39.04
N THR A 577 -20.96 -5.58 -39.12
CA THR A 577 -21.57 -6.74 -39.78
C THR A 577 -22.87 -7.17 -39.10
N ALA A 578 -22.91 -7.21 -37.77
CA ALA A 578 -24.12 -7.60 -37.02
C ALA A 578 -25.29 -6.64 -37.25
N VAL A 579 -25.01 -5.34 -37.38
CA VAL A 579 -26.03 -4.35 -37.76
C VAL A 579 -26.53 -4.59 -39.17
N GLN A 580 -25.63 -4.84 -40.14
CA GLN A 580 -26.01 -5.09 -41.54
C GLN A 580 -26.85 -6.37 -41.71
N GLN A 581 -26.58 -7.41 -40.92
CA GLN A 581 -27.29 -8.69 -40.95
C GLN A 581 -28.56 -8.71 -40.08
N GLY A 582 -28.95 -7.57 -39.50
CA GLY A 582 -30.19 -7.47 -38.71
C GLY A 582 -30.18 -8.30 -37.42
N ALA A 583 -29.03 -8.39 -36.74
CA ALA A 583 -28.91 -9.12 -35.48
C ALA A 583 -29.82 -8.56 -34.37
N SER A 584 -30.08 -9.36 -33.33
CA SER A 584 -30.94 -8.97 -32.23
C SER A 584 -30.35 -7.81 -31.40
N SER A 585 -31.22 -7.04 -30.75
CA SER A 585 -30.78 -5.99 -29.82
C SER A 585 -29.90 -6.52 -28.70
N THR A 586 -30.11 -7.77 -28.27
CA THR A 586 -29.29 -8.39 -27.21
C THR A 586 -27.85 -8.56 -27.65
N TYR A 587 -27.63 -9.03 -28.90
CA TYR A 587 -26.29 -9.22 -29.43
C TYR A 587 -25.58 -7.89 -29.69
N LEU A 588 -26.29 -6.91 -30.27
CA LEU A 588 -25.75 -5.56 -30.49
C LEU A 588 -25.32 -4.89 -29.18
N VAL A 589 -26.12 -5.00 -28.12
CA VAL A 589 -25.79 -4.48 -26.78
C VAL A 589 -24.58 -5.21 -26.18
N ALA A 590 -24.45 -6.51 -26.40
CA ALA A 590 -23.28 -7.27 -25.93
C ALA A 590 -21.99 -6.81 -26.63
N LEU A 591 -22.03 -6.58 -27.95
CA LEU A 591 -20.89 -6.06 -28.72
C LEU A 591 -20.51 -4.64 -28.31
N LEU A 592 -21.49 -3.75 -28.11
CA LEU A 592 -21.24 -2.40 -27.59
C LEU A 592 -20.62 -2.45 -26.18
N SER A 593 -21.11 -3.36 -25.34
CA SER A 593 -20.58 -3.57 -23.99
C SER A 593 -19.13 -4.08 -24.02
N ALA A 594 -18.78 -4.96 -24.97
CA ALA A 594 -17.42 -5.43 -25.21
C ALA A 594 -16.49 -4.30 -25.70
N ILE A 595 -16.96 -3.44 -26.62
CA ILE A 595 -16.23 -2.25 -27.08
C ILE A 595 -16.00 -1.29 -25.91
N LEU A 596 -17.03 -1.02 -25.10
CA LEU A 596 -16.93 -0.18 -23.93
C LEU A 596 -15.94 -0.74 -22.91
N TYR A 597 -15.97 -2.05 -22.66
CA TYR A 597 -15.01 -2.71 -21.79
C TYR A 597 -13.58 -2.53 -22.30
N ALA A 598 -13.34 -2.82 -23.59
CA ALA A 598 -12.04 -2.66 -24.21
C ALA A 598 -11.52 -1.22 -24.06
N LEU A 599 -12.32 -0.22 -24.41
CA LEU A 599 -11.96 1.20 -24.29
C LEU A 599 -11.62 1.63 -22.86
N ASN A 600 -12.32 1.09 -21.85
CA ASN A 600 -11.99 1.36 -20.45
C ASN A 600 -10.63 0.76 -20.05
N GLN A 601 -10.26 -0.42 -20.56
CA GLN A 601 -8.93 -1.00 -20.31
C GLN A 601 -7.81 -0.22 -20.99
N GLY A 602 -8.06 0.28 -22.21
CA GLY A 602 -7.07 1.04 -23.00
C GLY A 602 -7.12 2.55 -22.85
N GLU A 603 -7.74 3.11 -21.80
CA GLU A 603 -7.90 4.57 -21.65
C GLU A 603 -6.56 5.31 -21.69
N ALA A 604 -5.52 4.75 -21.06
CA ALA A 604 -4.17 5.34 -21.08
C ALA A 604 -3.64 5.47 -22.51
N LYS A 605 -3.86 4.45 -23.34
CA LYS A 605 -3.42 4.44 -24.74
C LYS A 605 -4.18 5.47 -25.58
N LEU A 606 -5.48 5.65 -25.33
CA LEU A 606 -6.28 6.69 -26.00
C LEU A 606 -5.72 8.09 -25.76
N ALA A 607 -5.12 8.34 -24.59
CA ALA A 607 -4.57 9.64 -24.21
C ALA A 607 -3.13 9.91 -24.70
N GLN A 608 -2.37 8.89 -25.12
CA GLN A 608 -0.95 9.05 -25.49
C GLN A 608 -0.73 9.82 -26.80
N SER A 609 -1.65 9.74 -27.77
CA SER A 609 -1.48 10.38 -29.10
C SER A 609 -2.81 10.93 -29.63
N PRO A 610 -3.34 12.00 -29.01
CA PRO A 610 -4.67 12.51 -29.33
C PRO A 610 -4.76 13.17 -30.71
N GLU A 611 -3.64 13.65 -31.26
CA GLU A 611 -3.59 14.34 -32.56
C GLU A 611 -3.67 13.39 -33.76
N THR A 612 -3.19 12.16 -33.61
CA THR A 612 -3.15 11.13 -34.67
C THR A 612 -4.22 10.05 -34.49
N SER A 613 -5.02 10.14 -33.42
CA SER A 613 -6.05 9.18 -33.05
C SER A 613 -7.22 9.19 -34.04
N THR A 614 -7.52 8.05 -34.66
CA THR A 614 -8.66 7.92 -35.59
C THR A 614 -9.94 7.43 -34.90
N TYR A 615 -9.91 7.09 -33.61
CA TYR A 615 -11.04 6.51 -32.87
C TYR A 615 -12.32 7.34 -32.93
N TYR A 616 -12.20 8.67 -32.97
CA TYR A 616 -13.36 9.55 -33.13
C TYR A 616 -14.05 9.32 -34.47
N ASN A 617 -13.31 9.37 -35.58
CA ASN A 617 -13.84 9.19 -36.93
C ASN A 617 -14.27 7.73 -37.18
N ASP A 618 -13.55 6.77 -36.60
CA ASP A 618 -13.75 5.35 -36.85
C ASP A 618 -14.87 4.74 -36.01
N ILE A 619 -15.14 5.24 -34.81
CA ILE A 619 -16.06 4.62 -33.85
C ILE A 619 -17.11 5.63 -33.37
N ALA A 620 -16.69 6.74 -32.77
CA ALA A 620 -17.62 7.67 -32.13
C ALA A 620 -18.57 8.33 -33.13
N LEU A 621 -18.05 8.96 -34.19
CA LEU A 621 -18.85 9.66 -35.19
C LEU A 621 -19.89 8.74 -35.87
N PRO A 622 -19.54 7.53 -36.37
CA PRO A 622 -20.52 6.59 -36.92
C PRO A 622 -21.60 6.18 -35.92
N LEU A 623 -21.26 6.01 -34.63
CA LEU A 623 -22.25 5.69 -33.59
C LEU A 623 -23.20 6.86 -33.31
N LEU A 624 -22.68 8.09 -33.28
CA LEU A 624 -23.50 9.30 -33.10
C LEU A 624 -24.47 9.50 -34.26
N GLN A 625 -23.99 9.39 -35.50
CA GLN A 625 -24.81 9.49 -36.71
C GLN A 625 -25.88 8.40 -36.76
N ARG A 626 -25.53 7.17 -36.39
CA ARG A 626 -26.49 6.07 -36.33
C ARG A 626 -27.56 6.30 -35.27
N ALA A 627 -27.18 6.77 -34.09
CA ALA A 627 -28.12 7.08 -33.02
C ALA A 627 -29.06 8.25 -33.34
N SER A 628 -28.63 9.17 -34.21
CA SER A 628 -29.44 10.30 -34.64
C SER A 628 -30.21 10.05 -35.94
N SER A 629 -29.92 8.98 -36.68
CA SER A 629 -30.61 8.63 -37.93
C SER A 629 -32.09 8.26 -37.73
N SER A 630 -32.89 8.43 -38.79
CA SER A 630 -34.31 8.05 -38.84
C SER A 630 -34.64 7.22 -40.09
N ASP A 631 -33.61 6.76 -40.80
CA ASP A 631 -33.73 5.94 -42.01
C ASP A 631 -33.61 4.44 -41.68
N SER A 632 -33.57 3.60 -42.73
CA SER A 632 -33.43 2.14 -42.59
C SER A 632 -32.11 1.69 -41.97
N SER A 633 -31.15 2.59 -41.74
CA SER A 633 -29.87 2.28 -41.08
C SER A 633 -29.95 2.32 -39.55
N HIS A 634 -31.07 2.79 -38.99
CA HIS A 634 -31.34 2.87 -37.56
C HIS A 634 -31.69 1.49 -36.95
N PRO A 635 -30.83 0.88 -36.12
CA PRO A 635 -31.12 -0.41 -35.52
C PRO A 635 -32.17 -0.28 -34.43
N THR A 636 -33.06 -1.27 -34.30
CA THR A 636 -34.09 -1.31 -33.25
C THR A 636 -33.50 -1.20 -31.84
N ALA A 637 -32.28 -1.69 -31.61
CA ALA A 637 -31.56 -1.55 -30.34
C ALA A 637 -31.37 -0.08 -29.90
N PHE A 638 -31.18 0.84 -30.85
CA PHE A 638 -30.94 2.26 -30.57
C PHE A 638 -32.23 3.01 -30.17
N ASN A 639 -33.39 2.36 -30.20
CA ASN A 639 -34.63 2.90 -29.63
C ASN A 639 -34.67 2.81 -28.11
N ASP A 640 -33.81 1.99 -27.49
CA ASP A 640 -33.76 1.78 -26.05
C ASP A 640 -32.75 2.73 -25.38
N GLU A 641 -33.19 3.45 -24.33
CA GLU A 641 -32.34 4.42 -23.64
C GLU A 641 -31.11 3.81 -22.97
N SER A 642 -31.13 2.53 -22.59
CA SER A 642 -29.96 1.87 -22.00
C SER A 642 -28.86 1.59 -23.05
N THR A 643 -29.26 1.30 -24.28
CA THR A 643 -28.33 1.19 -25.41
C THR A 643 -27.70 2.54 -25.75
N LEU A 644 -28.49 3.62 -25.72
CA LEU A 644 -28.00 4.97 -25.92
C LEU A 644 -27.05 5.44 -24.79
N ASP A 645 -27.25 4.98 -23.56
CA ASP A 645 -26.30 5.20 -22.46
C ASP A 645 -24.94 4.53 -22.75
N LEU A 646 -24.93 3.28 -23.24
CA LEU A 646 -23.70 2.60 -23.65
C LEU A 646 -22.98 3.34 -24.79
N VAL A 647 -23.72 3.76 -25.82
CA VAL A 647 -23.18 4.57 -26.93
C VAL A 647 -22.61 5.89 -26.42
N GLY A 648 -23.33 6.55 -25.51
CA GLY A 648 -22.88 7.78 -24.86
C GLY A 648 -21.56 7.58 -24.11
N ARG A 649 -21.43 6.52 -23.30
CA ARG A 649 -20.19 6.18 -22.58
C ARG A 649 -19.02 5.93 -23.53
N ILE A 650 -19.23 5.14 -24.59
CA ILE A 650 -18.20 4.86 -25.61
C ILE A 650 -17.71 6.17 -26.23
N CYS A 651 -18.64 7.01 -26.70
CA CYS A 651 -18.30 8.29 -27.30
C CYS A 651 -17.64 9.22 -26.29
N GLY A 652 -18.11 9.24 -25.04
CA GLY A 652 -17.56 10.06 -23.97
C GLY A 652 -16.10 9.74 -23.66
N ILE A 653 -15.73 8.46 -23.56
CA ILE A 653 -14.33 8.04 -23.34
C ILE A 653 -13.44 8.49 -24.51
N ILE A 654 -13.88 8.26 -25.75
CA ILE A 654 -13.13 8.65 -26.94
C ILE A 654 -12.96 10.18 -27.02
N ILE A 655 -14.04 10.94 -26.83
CA ILE A 655 -14.03 12.41 -26.92
C ILE A 655 -13.20 13.03 -25.78
N ARG A 656 -13.24 12.44 -24.57
CA ARG A 656 -12.42 12.89 -23.42
C ARG A 656 -10.93 12.93 -23.75
N SER A 657 -10.45 11.97 -24.53
CA SER A 657 -9.04 11.91 -24.96
C SER A 657 -8.66 12.96 -26.01
N GLN A 658 -9.61 13.58 -26.70
CA GLN A 658 -9.36 14.50 -27.82
C GLN A 658 -8.75 15.84 -27.37
N THR A 659 -8.15 16.56 -28.33
CA THR A 659 -7.62 17.92 -28.13
C THR A 659 -8.76 18.93 -27.90
N ALA A 660 -8.44 20.08 -27.29
CA ALA A 660 -9.43 21.14 -27.06
C ALA A 660 -10.01 21.70 -28.37
N GLN A 661 -9.22 21.73 -29.45
CA GLN A 661 -9.69 22.18 -30.77
C GLN A 661 -10.73 21.21 -31.34
N SER A 662 -10.47 19.90 -31.30
CA SER A 662 -11.41 18.88 -31.74
C SER A 662 -12.68 18.89 -30.88
N GLN A 663 -12.55 18.99 -29.56
CA GLN A 663 -13.71 19.10 -28.66
C GLN A 663 -14.58 20.33 -28.95
N ASN A 664 -13.98 21.48 -29.29
CA ASN A 664 -14.73 22.67 -29.70
C ASN A 664 -15.53 22.47 -31.00
N ALA A 665 -14.99 21.72 -31.96
CA ALA A 665 -15.73 21.37 -33.18
C ALA A 665 -16.92 20.45 -32.85
N ILE A 666 -16.70 19.45 -31.99
CA ILE A 666 -17.73 18.49 -31.57
C ILE A 666 -18.82 19.15 -30.72
N ALA A 667 -18.46 20.12 -29.87
CA ALA A 667 -19.41 20.79 -28.98
C ALA A 667 -20.50 21.59 -29.71
N LYS A 668 -20.22 22.06 -30.93
CA LYS A 668 -21.23 22.68 -31.82
C LYS A 668 -22.36 21.71 -32.16
N GLU A 669 -22.05 20.41 -32.18
CA GLU A 669 -22.97 19.34 -32.55
C GLU A 669 -23.55 18.61 -31.33
N LEU A 670 -23.43 19.20 -30.12
CA LEU A 670 -23.81 18.56 -28.86
C LEU A 670 -25.27 18.08 -28.84
N TYR A 671 -26.20 18.91 -29.34
CA TYR A 671 -27.64 18.61 -29.34
C TYR A 671 -28.16 18.15 -30.69
N THR A 672 -27.51 18.56 -31.78
CA THR A 672 -27.85 18.12 -33.15
C THR A 672 -27.43 16.68 -33.39
N LEU A 673 -26.34 16.20 -32.76
CA LEU A 673 -25.73 14.90 -33.01
C LEU A 673 -25.57 14.60 -34.51
N PHE A 674 -25.18 15.62 -35.28
CA PHE A 674 -25.01 15.55 -36.73
C PHE A 674 -26.30 15.22 -37.52
N ARG A 675 -27.48 15.46 -36.95
CA ARG A 675 -28.81 15.18 -37.57
C ARG A 675 -29.20 16.16 -38.70
N ASN A 676 -28.32 17.07 -39.13
CA ASN A 676 -28.60 18.18 -40.07
C ASN A 676 -29.87 19.02 -39.72
N THR A 677 -30.41 18.85 -38.52
CA THR A 677 -31.59 19.56 -38.02
C THR A 677 -31.11 20.72 -37.17
N PRO A 678 -31.67 21.94 -37.33
CA PRO A 678 -31.29 23.09 -36.51
C PRO A 678 -31.43 22.80 -35.02
N GLN A 679 -30.47 23.29 -34.23
CA GLN A 679 -30.48 23.12 -32.77
C GLN A 679 -31.72 23.72 -32.10
N SER A 680 -32.30 24.79 -32.66
CA SER A 680 -33.53 25.42 -32.17
C SER A 680 -34.72 24.47 -32.17
N ASP A 681 -34.71 23.46 -33.03
CA ASP A 681 -35.85 22.57 -33.26
C ASP A 681 -35.74 21.29 -32.42
N LEU A 682 -34.64 21.13 -31.67
CA LEU A 682 -34.30 19.94 -30.90
C LEU A 682 -34.29 20.22 -29.38
N PRO A 683 -34.45 19.18 -28.55
CA PRO A 683 -34.21 19.29 -27.11
C PRO A 683 -32.78 19.77 -26.78
N PRO A 684 -32.59 20.63 -25.76
CA PRO A 684 -33.59 21.14 -24.82
C PRO A 684 -34.31 22.43 -25.28
N PHE A 685 -34.05 22.95 -26.48
CA PHE A 685 -34.57 24.25 -26.93
C PHE A 685 -36.03 24.19 -27.41
N ASN A 686 -36.41 23.07 -28.03
CA ASN A 686 -37.80 22.81 -28.42
C ASN A 686 -38.43 21.73 -27.55
N THR A 687 -39.31 22.14 -26.62
CA THR A 687 -40.04 21.22 -25.74
C THR A 687 -41.15 20.45 -26.46
N SER A 688 -41.51 20.84 -27.69
CA SER A 688 -42.53 20.21 -28.54
C SER A 688 -41.94 19.25 -29.59
N ALA A 689 -40.64 18.96 -29.53
CA ALA A 689 -39.99 18.02 -30.42
C ALA A 689 -40.54 16.58 -30.29
N ALA A 690 -40.39 15.79 -31.35
CA ALA A 690 -40.84 14.39 -31.40
C ALA A 690 -40.27 13.57 -30.22
N PRO A 691 -41.04 12.65 -29.59
CA PRO A 691 -40.57 11.86 -28.45
C PRO A 691 -39.27 11.08 -28.70
N GLU A 692 -39.00 10.68 -29.94
CA GLU A 692 -37.76 10.02 -30.36
C GLU A 692 -36.53 10.93 -30.21
N ALA A 693 -36.72 12.24 -30.39
CA ALA A 693 -35.65 13.23 -30.20
C ALA A 693 -35.32 13.45 -28.72
N ASP A 694 -36.23 13.12 -27.79
CA ASP A 694 -35.95 13.26 -26.35
C ASP A 694 -34.85 12.28 -25.90
N LYS A 695 -34.78 11.09 -26.52
CA LYS A 695 -33.86 10.01 -26.13
C LYS A 695 -32.40 10.34 -26.40
N THR A 696 -32.11 11.19 -27.40
CA THR A 696 -30.73 11.61 -27.71
C THR A 696 -30.10 12.45 -26.60
N MET A 697 -30.90 12.98 -25.67
CA MET A 697 -30.42 13.66 -24.47
C MET A 697 -29.56 12.77 -23.57
N VAL A 698 -29.75 11.44 -23.63
CA VAL A 698 -28.88 10.50 -22.90
C VAL A 698 -27.46 10.59 -23.44
N ILE A 699 -27.29 10.55 -24.77
CA ILE A 699 -26.00 10.67 -25.44
C ILE A 699 -25.38 12.04 -25.19
N SER A 700 -26.11 13.13 -25.44
CA SER A 700 -25.56 14.49 -25.27
C SER A 700 -25.05 14.76 -23.85
N THR A 701 -25.64 14.13 -22.82
CA THR A 701 -25.13 14.21 -21.44
C THR A 701 -23.71 13.66 -21.31
N HIS A 702 -23.42 12.51 -21.93
CA HIS A 702 -22.07 11.92 -21.91
C HIS A 702 -21.07 12.75 -22.71
N LEU A 703 -21.47 13.32 -23.85
CA LEU A 703 -20.61 14.25 -24.60
C LEU A 703 -20.26 15.47 -23.75
N LEU A 704 -21.27 16.13 -23.17
CA LEU A 704 -21.08 17.29 -22.30
C LEU A 704 -20.16 16.97 -21.09
N ALA A 705 -20.31 15.78 -20.51
CA ALA A 705 -19.44 15.32 -19.44
C ALA A 705 -17.99 15.19 -19.91
N SER A 706 -17.74 14.70 -21.13
CA SER A 706 -16.39 14.50 -21.67
C SER A 706 -15.63 15.79 -22.01
N PHE A 707 -16.33 16.89 -22.27
CA PHE A 707 -15.68 18.15 -22.69
C PHE A 707 -14.85 18.81 -21.59
N ARG A 708 -13.74 19.45 -21.98
CA ARG A 708 -12.92 20.30 -21.12
C ARG A 708 -13.65 21.60 -20.79
N LYS A 709 -13.27 22.25 -19.68
CA LYS A 709 -13.92 23.50 -19.21
C LYS A 709 -13.79 24.67 -20.20
N GLU A 710 -12.76 24.67 -21.04
CA GLU A 710 -12.49 25.70 -22.04
C GLU A 710 -13.32 25.53 -23.32
N THR A 711 -14.08 24.45 -23.43
CA THR A 711 -14.89 24.16 -24.63
C THR A 711 -16.07 25.11 -24.71
N ALA A 712 -16.28 25.73 -25.87
CA ALA A 712 -17.41 26.61 -26.10
C ALA A 712 -18.70 25.78 -26.23
N LEU A 713 -19.64 25.99 -25.30
CA LEU A 713 -20.97 25.38 -25.37
C LEU A 713 -21.84 26.08 -26.42
N PRO A 714 -22.82 25.37 -26.99
CA PRO A 714 -23.70 25.95 -27.99
C PRO A 714 -24.78 26.83 -27.32
N GLY A 715 -24.58 28.14 -27.37
CA GLY A 715 -25.48 29.15 -26.81
C GLY A 715 -24.98 29.77 -25.50
N GLU A 716 -25.69 30.79 -25.03
CA GLU A 716 -25.38 31.45 -23.75
C GLU A 716 -25.70 30.55 -22.55
N LEU A 717 -24.84 30.55 -21.52
CA LEU A 717 -24.99 29.68 -20.35
C LEU A 717 -26.33 29.86 -19.63
N GLN A 718 -26.81 31.10 -19.51
CA GLN A 718 -28.08 31.39 -18.83
C GLN A 718 -29.27 30.82 -19.61
N VAL A 719 -29.30 31.02 -20.93
CA VAL A 719 -30.34 30.48 -21.82
C VAL A 719 -30.33 28.96 -21.74
N LEU A 720 -29.17 28.33 -21.83
CA LEU A 720 -29.05 26.88 -21.78
C LEU A 720 -29.54 26.29 -20.44
N VAL A 721 -29.16 26.90 -19.32
CA VAL A 721 -29.60 26.50 -17.97
C VAL A 721 -31.12 26.60 -17.84
N THR A 722 -31.70 27.70 -18.30
CA THR A 722 -33.15 27.91 -18.29
C THR A 722 -33.88 26.92 -19.18
N SER A 723 -33.43 26.72 -20.43
CA SER A 723 -34.03 25.76 -21.37
C SER A 723 -33.96 24.33 -20.83
N LEU A 724 -32.85 23.92 -20.22
CA LEU A 724 -32.71 22.61 -19.58
C LEU A 724 -33.65 22.46 -18.37
N ALA A 725 -33.81 23.49 -17.56
CA ALA A 725 -34.72 23.47 -16.42
C ALA A 725 -36.19 23.36 -16.88
N GLU A 726 -36.59 24.11 -17.91
CA GLU A 726 -37.92 24.02 -18.52
C GLU A 726 -38.16 22.64 -19.15
N TYR A 727 -37.17 22.13 -19.89
CA TYR A 727 -37.22 20.82 -20.53
C TYR A 727 -37.31 19.68 -19.50
N ALA A 728 -36.49 19.69 -18.45
CA ALA A 728 -36.50 18.64 -17.42
C ALA A 728 -37.83 18.52 -16.66
N GLN A 729 -38.61 19.62 -16.63
CA GLN A 729 -39.93 19.67 -16.00
C GLN A 729 -41.04 19.07 -16.86
N GLN A 730 -40.78 18.74 -18.12
CA GLN A 730 -41.81 18.19 -19.02
C GLN A 730 -42.33 16.82 -18.52
N PRO A 731 -43.67 16.64 -18.43
CA PRO A 731 -44.26 15.42 -17.90
C PRO A 731 -44.04 14.20 -18.80
N ARG A 732 -43.92 14.41 -20.12
CA ARG A 732 -43.74 13.35 -21.13
C ARG A 732 -42.40 12.62 -21.07
N LEU A 733 -41.39 13.17 -20.39
CA LEU A 733 -40.04 12.59 -20.37
C LEU A 733 -39.98 11.27 -19.59
N SER A 734 -39.30 10.29 -20.19
CA SER A 734 -38.92 9.06 -19.51
C SER A 734 -37.95 9.34 -18.35
N VAL A 735 -37.86 8.42 -17.39
CA VAL A 735 -36.98 8.58 -16.23
C VAL A 735 -35.50 8.74 -16.62
N PRO A 736 -34.93 7.93 -17.55
CA PRO A 736 -33.54 8.10 -18.01
C PRO A 736 -33.30 9.46 -18.66
N VAL A 737 -34.20 9.91 -19.54
CA VAL A 737 -34.05 11.20 -20.23
C VAL A 737 -34.11 12.36 -19.23
N ARG A 738 -35.07 12.35 -18.31
CA ARG A 738 -35.17 13.38 -17.27
C ARG A 738 -33.91 13.40 -16.40
N SER A 739 -33.40 12.23 -16.01
CA SER A 739 -32.16 12.12 -15.23
C SER A 739 -30.96 12.68 -16.00
N ALA A 740 -30.85 12.37 -17.29
CA ALA A 740 -29.83 12.90 -18.18
C ALA A 740 -29.87 14.44 -18.24
N SER A 741 -31.04 15.03 -18.46
CA SER A 741 -31.21 16.50 -18.48
C SER A 741 -30.84 17.17 -17.16
N LEU A 742 -31.24 16.59 -16.02
CA LEU A 742 -30.86 17.09 -14.70
C LEU A 742 -29.35 16.99 -14.46
N ARG A 743 -28.69 15.91 -14.92
CA ARG A 743 -27.23 15.77 -14.85
C ARG A 743 -26.52 16.79 -15.73
N GLN A 744 -27.05 17.12 -16.92
CA GLN A 744 -26.51 18.22 -17.74
C GLN A 744 -26.54 19.55 -17.00
N LEU A 745 -27.64 19.84 -16.31
CA LEU A 745 -27.75 21.05 -15.48
C LEU A 745 -26.67 21.09 -14.38
N SER A 746 -26.46 19.97 -13.68
CA SER A 746 -25.37 19.85 -12.70
C SER A 746 -23.98 20.02 -13.33
N LEU A 747 -23.74 19.43 -14.51
CA LEU A 747 -22.48 19.52 -15.25
C LEU A 747 -22.18 20.96 -15.68
N ILE A 748 -23.19 21.67 -16.20
CA ILE A 748 -23.05 23.05 -16.66
C ILE A 748 -22.69 23.98 -15.50
N ILE A 749 -23.46 23.89 -14.42
CA ILE A 749 -23.24 24.70 -13.21
C ILE A 749 -21.88 24.40 -12.59
N ASN A 750 -21.47 23.13 -12.53
CA ASN A 750 -20.18 22.76 -11.98
C ASN A 750 -19.01 23.26 -12.86
N LYS A 751 -19.06 22.97 -14.16
CA LYS A 751 -17.89 23.06 -15.05
C LYS A 751 -17.69 24.46 -15.64
N TYR A 752 -18.77 25.13 -16.06
CA TYR A 752 -18.68 26.33 -16.92
C TYR A 752 -18.96 27.65 -16.20
N TYR A 753 -19.65 27.65 -15.06
CA TYR A 753 -19.80 28.88 -14.27
C TYR A 753 -18.49 29.26 -13.58
N SER A 754 -18.17 30.55 -13.56
CA SER A 754 -17.07 31.09 -12.76
C SER A 754 -17.39 31.02 -11.26
N ALA A 755 -16.37 31.14 -10.40
CA ALA A 755 -16.59 31.13 -8.95
C ALA A 755 -17.49 32.28 -8.47
N SER A 756 -17.43 33.45 -9.13
CA SER A 756 -18.35 34.57 -8.88
C SER A 756 -19.74 34.29 -9.44
N GLY A 757 -19.83 33.74 -10.65
CA GLY A 757 -21.10 33.41 -11.30
C GLY A 757 -21.93 32.37 -10.55
N LEU A 758 -21.29 31.46 -9.78
CA LEU A 758 -22.01 30.53 -8.92
C LEU A 758 -22.89 31.19 -7.86
N LYS A 759 -22.61 32.44 -7.46
CA LYS A 759 -23.41 33.15 -6.46
C LYS A 759 -24.80 33.53 -6.99
N THR A 760 -24.91 33.74 -8.30
CA THR A 760 -26.13 34.24 -8.98
C THR A 760 -26.66 33.26 -10.03
N CYS A 761 -26.07 32.06 -10.15
CA CYS A 761 -26.46 31.08 -11.16
C CYS A 761 -27.90 30.57 -11.02
N MET A 762 -28.49 30.69 -9.83
CA MET A 762 -29.88 30.32 -9.56
C MET A 762 -30.87 31.45 -9.87
N ASP A 763 -30.43 32.71 -9.96
CA ASP A 763 -31.32 33.88 -10.04
C ASP A 763 -32.26 33.83 -11.26
N PRO A 764 -31.81 33.46 -12.48
CA PRO A 764 -32.70 33.33 -13.63
C PRO A 764 -33.75 32.23 -13.46
N LEU A 765 -33.38 31.14 -12.77
CA LEU A 765 -34.31 30.04 -12.50
C LEU A 765 -35.34 30.41 -11.44
N VAL A 766 -34.92 31.16 -10.41
CA VAL A 766 -35.81 31.67 -9.37
C VAL A 766 -36.79 32.68 -9.95
N SER A 767 -36.32 33.62 -10.79
CA SER A 767 -37.18 34.66 -11.36
C SER A 767 -38.19 34.11 -12.37
N GLN A 768 -37.82 33.08 -13.15
CA GLN A 768 -38.67 32.54 -14.21
C GLN A 768 -39.60 31.41 -13.75
N PHE A 769 -39.17 30.56 -12.81
CA PHE A 769 -39.93 29.37 -12.40
C PHE A 769 -40.42 29.40 -10.95
N ASP A 770 -40.14 30.47 -10.21
CA ASP A 770 -40.44 30.60 -8.77
C ASP A 770 -39.98 29.37 -7.97
N LEU A 771 -38.76 28.88 -8.23
CA LEU A 771 -38.28 27.58 -7.76
C LEU A 771 -38.48 27.33 -6.26
N PHE A 772 -38.29 28.35 -5.42
CA PHE A 772 -38.39 28.24 -3.96
C PHE A 772 -39.75 28.67 -3.38
N SER A 773 -40.75 28.93 -4.23
CA SER A 773 -42.09 29.29 -3.76
C SER A 773 -42.80 28.09 -3.12
N ASN A 774 -43.22 28.24 -1.87
CA ASN A 774 -43.99 27.21 -1.16
C ASN A 774 -45.32 26.87 -1.86
N GLU A 775 -45.98 27.84 -2.49
CA GLU A 775 -47.29 27.62 -3.15
C GLU A 775 -47.17 26.86 -4.47
N LYS A 776 -46.05 27.05 -5.18
CA LYS A 776 -45.81 26.46 -6.51
C LYS A 776 -44.89 25.24 -6.46
N LEU A 777 -44.44 24.81 -5.29
CA LEU A 777 -43.49 23.71 -5.15
C LEU A 777 -44.09 22.40 -5.69
N ASP A 778 -43.35 21.70 -6.54
CA ASP A 778 -43.72 20.37 -7.03
C ASP A 778 -42.49 19.45 -7.14
N THR A 779 -42.70 18.17 -7.46
CA THR A 779 -41.62 17.19 -7.59
C THR A 779 -40.59 17.55 -8.66
N GLN A 780 -40.99 18.21 -9.76
CA GLN A 780 -40.05 18.54 -10.84
C GLN A 780 -39.19 19.76 -10.47
N ARG A 781 -39.77 20.79 -9.86
CA ARG A 781 -39.02 21.92 -9.29
C ARG A 781 -38.00 21.46 -8.26
N ILE A 782 -38.39 20.53 -7.37
CA ILE A 782 -37.46 19.95 -6.38
C ILE A 782 -36.28 19.25 -7.07
N ARG A 783 -36.54 18.47 -8.12
CA ARG A 783 -35.47 17.82 -8.90
C ARG A 783 -34.51 18.82 -9.53
N VAL A 784 -35.02 19.91 -10.10
CA VAL A 784 -34.20 21.01 -10.65
C VAL A 784 -33.36 21.66 -9.55
N ILE A 785 -33.93 21.97 -8.39
CA ILE A 785 -33.21 22.52 -7.24
C ILE A 785 -32.03 21.63 -6.85
N PHE A 786 -32.27 20.32 -6.66
CA PHE A 786 -31.22 19.40 -6.24
C PHE A 786 -30.16 19.14 -7.33
N ALA A 787 -30.55 19.18 -8.61
CA ALA A 787 -29.61 19.12 -9.73
C ALA A 787 -28.67 20.34 -9.76
N CYS A 788 -29.20 21.54 -9.53
CA CYS A 788 -28.37 22.74 -9.41
C CYS A 788 -27.45 22.67 -8.18
N LEU A 789 -28.02 22.34 -7.01
CA LEU A 789 -27.25 22.19 -5.78
C LEU A 789 -26.11 21.20 -5.95
N LYS A 790 -26.33 20.06 -6.62
CA LYS A 790 -25.29 19.06 -6.88
C LYS A 790 -24.04 19.68 -7.51
N GLY A 791 -24.22 20.51 -8.55
CA GLY A 791 -23.10 21.17 -9.24
C GLY A 791 -22.37 22.18 -8.35
N ILE A 792 -23.12 22.92 -7.52
CA ILE A 792 -22.60 23.94 -6.58
C ILE A 792 -21.85 23.29 -5.40
N VAL A 793 -22.41 22.22 -4.85
CA VAL A 793 -21.89 21.50 -3.67
C VAL A 793 -20.51 20.95 -3.92
N LEU A 794 -20.30 20.30 -5.07
CA LEU A 794 -19.00 19.75 -5.45
C LEU A 794 -17.89 20.81 -5.49
N ARG A 795 -18.22 22.10 -5.65
CA ARG A 795 -17.27 23.22 -5.63
C ARG A 795 -17.11 23.93 -4.29
N SER A 796 -17.82 23.49 -3.25
CA SER A 796 -17.80 24.14 -1.93
C SER A 796 -18.13 25.64 -1.98
N SER A 797 -19.02 26.05 -2.89
CA SER A 797 -19.34 27.47 -3.12
C SER A 797 -19.82 28.19 -1.85
N PRO A 798 -19.51 29.48 -1.65
CA PRO A 798 -20.13 30.29 -0.59
C PRO A 798 -21.66 30.42 -0.72
N ALA A 799 -22.21 30.25 -1.92
CA ALA A 799 -23.67 30.27 -2.15
C ALA A 799 -24.42 29.23 -1.31
N LEU A 800 -23.75 28.16 -0.86
CA LEU A 800 -24.35 27.16 0.02
C LEU A 800 -24.81 27.72 1.37
N ASN A 801 -24.18 28.82 1.84
CA ASN A 801 -24.55 29.45 3.11
C ASN A 801 -25.96 30.05 3.07
N THR A 802 -26.47 30.42 1.89
CA THR A 802 -27.83 30.93 1.70
C THR A 802 -28.77 29.83 1.19
N LEU A 803 -28.31 29.02 0.23
CA LEU A 803 -29.13 28.00 -0.41
C LEU A 803 -29.52 26.84 0.52
N TYR A 804 -28.61 26.38 1.39
CA TYR A 804 -28.94 25.29 2.32
C TYR A 804 -30.04 25.67 3.31
N PRO A 805 -29.98 26.82 4.01
CA PRO A 805 -31.11 27.28 4.84
C PRO A 805 -32.44 27.36 4.07
N THR A 806 -32.44 27.90 2.84
CA THR A 806 -33.65 27.98 2.01
C THR A 806 -34.22 26.60 1.72
N VAL A 807 -33.39 25.64 1.31
CA VAL A 807 -33.85 24.28 0.96
C VAL A 807 -34.27 23.50 2.20
N LEU A 808 -33.58 23.68 3.34
CA LEU A 808 -33.97 23.07 4.61
C LEU A 808 -35.33 23.57 5.09
N SER A 809 -35.67 24.84 4.85
CA SER A 809 -36.99 25.38 5.20
C SER A 809 -38.14 24.66 4.49
N LEU A 810 -37.89 24.08 3.30
CA LEU A 810 -38.88 23.33 2.52
C LEU A 810 -39.17 21.93 3.11
N LEU A 811 -38.40 21.45 4.08
CA LEU A 811 -38.65 20.16 4.74
C LEU A 811 -39.94 20.16 5.59
N SER A 812 -40.38 21.34 6.02
CA SER A 812 -41.65 21.52 6.75
C SER A 812 -42.87 21.58 5.83
N HIS A 813 -42.69 21.56 4.51
CA HIS A 813 -43.79 21.67 3.55
C HIS A 813 -44.76 20.47 3.69
N PRO A 814 -46.08 20.70 3.88
CA PRO A 814 -47.05 19.63 4.17
C PRO A 814 -47.10 18.49 3.15
N GLN A 815 -47.11 18.83 1.85
CA GLN A 815 -47.23 17.86 0.76
C GLN A 815 -45.89 17.34 0.22
N HIS A 816 -44.91 18.24 0.03
CA HIS A 816 -43.66 17.93 -0.68
C HIS A 816 -42.42 17.79 0.22
N GLY A 817 -42.52 18.02 1.54
CA GLY A 817 -41.39 17.94 2.47
C GLY A 817 -40.65 16.59 2.44
N SER A 818 -41.39 15.48 2.26
CA SER A 818 -40.77 14.16 2.06
C SER A 818 -39.97 14.07 0.75
N THR A 819 -40.45 14.66 -0.34
CA THR A 819 -39.71 14.68 -1.62
C THR A 819 -38.42 15.49 -1.50
N VAL A 820 -38.45 16.61 -0.78
CA VAL A 820 -37.26 17.42 -0.46
C VAL A 820 -36.26 16.61 0.37
N ALA A 821 -36.74 15.89 1.40
CA ALA A 821 -35.90 15.04 2.23
C ALA A 821 -35.17 13.96 1.41
N HIS A 822 -35.86 13.33 0.47
CA HIS A 822 -35.26 12.35 -0.44
C HIS A 822 -34.20 12.99 -1.36
N GLY A 823 -34.33 14.25 -1.74
CA GLY A 823 -33.30 14.98 -2.50
C GLY A 823 -31.93 14.94 -1.81
N PHE A 824 -31.88 15.14 -0.49
CA PHE A 824 -30.65 15.08 0.30
C PHE A 824 -29.97 13.71 0.28
N THR A 825 -30.70 12.62 0.03
CA THR A 825 -30.13 11.26 -0.09
C THR A 825 -29.26 11.08 -1.33
N THR A 826 -29.46 11.91 -2.36
CA THR A 826 -28.73 11.86 -3.64
C THR A 826 -27.72 13.00 -3.79
N LEU A 827 -27.85 14.06 -3.00
CA LEU A 827 -27.03 15.28 -3.09
C LEU A 827 -25.53 15.00 -2.96
N LEU A 828 -25.12 14.09 -2.07
CA LEU A 828 -23.71 13.71 -1.88
C LEU A 828 -23.34 12.36 -2.50
N GLN A 829 -24.28 11.70 -3.18
CA GLN A 829 -24.05 10.42 -3.84
C GLN A 829 -22.95 10.53 -4.91
N PRO A 830 -21.97 9.62 -4.97
CA PRO A 830 -21.02 9.57 -6.08
C PRO A 830 -21.75 9.45 -7.42
N ASP A 831 -21.30 10.20 -8.41
CA ASP A 831 -21.87 10.20 -9.77
C ASP A 831 -20.76 9.85 -10.76
N ASP A 832 -21.10 9.07 -11.78
CA ASP A 832 -20.15 8.56 -12.78
C ASP A 832 -19.76 9.61 -13.83
N LEU A 833 -20.52 10.71 -13.95
CA LEU A 833 -20.25 11.79 -14.89
C LEU A 833 -19.63 13.02 -14.22
N LEU A 834 -20.06 13.37 -13.01
CA LEU A 834 -19.51 14.48 -12.22
C LEU A 834 -18.21 14.08 -11.52
N THR A 835 -17.16 13.85 -12.31
CA THR A 835 -15.86 13.34 -11.84
C THR A 835 -14.70 14.25 -12.27
N LYS A 836 -13.56 14.17 -11.58
CA LYS A 836 -12.34 14.89 -11.99
C LYS A 836 -11.84 14.46 -13.37
N GLN A 837 -12.00 13.18 -13.72
CA GLN A 837 -11.64 12.64 -15.04
C GLN A 837 -12.42 13.35 -16.16
N ASN A 838 -13.70 13.64 -15.92
CA ASN A 838 -14.56 14.41 -16.82
C ASN A 838 -14.38 15.94 -16.69
N HIS A 839 -13.23 16.39 -16.21
CA HIS A 839 -12.88 17.81 -16.07
C HIS A 839 -13.82 18.62 -15.15
N CYS A 840 -14.58 17.96 -14.27
CA CYS A 840 -15.40 18.66 -13.27
C CYS A 840 -14.54 19.24 -12.14
N GLN A 841 -15.00 20.35 -11.58
CA GLN A 841 -14.36 20.99 -10.42
C GLN A 841 -14.90 20.37 -9.13
N ILE A 842 -14.08 19.55 -8.47
CA ILE A 842 -14.43 18.86 -7.23
C ILE A 842 -13.46 19.28 -6.12
N SER A 843 -13.96 20.07 -5.18
CA SER A 843 -13.25 20.50 -3.98
C SER A 843 -13.01 19.33 -3.04
N GLY A 844 -11.81 19.18 -2.48
CA GLY A 844 -11.54 18.17 -1.46
C GLY A 844 -12.37 18.34 -0.18
N LEU A 845 -12.89 19.54 0.07
CA LEU A 845 -13.59 19.92 1.30
C LEU A 845 -15.12 19.93 1.18
N HIS A 846 -15.68 19.53 0.03
CA HIS A 846 -17.14 19.62 -0.20
C HIS A 846 -17.97 18.83 0.81
N LYS A 847 -17.45 17.69 1.27
CA LYS A 847 -18.10 16.86 2.29
C LYS A 847 -18.02 17.49 3.67
N GLN A 848 -16.83 17.94 4.11
CA GLN A 848 -16.64 18.62 5.40
C GLN A 848 -17.51 19.89 5.48
N LYS A 849 -17.52 20.71 4.43
CA LYS A 849 -18.33 21.93 4.40
C LYS A 849 -19.83 21.62 4.42
N SER A 850 -20.27 20.61 3.68
CA SER A 850 -21.68 20.19 3.70
C SER A 850 -22.07 19.61 5.05
N PHE A 851 -21.19 18.88 5.71
CA PHE A 851 -21.41 18.38 7.07
C PHE A 851 -21.62 19.55 8.04
N ALA A 852 -20.68 20.50 8.06
CA ALA A 852 -20.73 21.66 8.95
C ALA A 852 -21.98 22.54 8.76
N LEU A 853 -22.50 22.65 7.53
CA LEU A 853 -23.67 23.47 7.24
C LEU A 853 -25.01 22.72 7.31
N LEU A 854 -25.05 21.41 7.06
CA LEU A 854 -26.31 20.65 7.04
C LEU A 854 -26.60 19.97 8.36
N VAL A 855 -25.63 19.28 8.96
CA VAL A 855 -25.88 18.38 10.10
C VAL A 855 -26.33 19.14 11.36
N PRO A 856 -25.67 20.24 11.78
CA PRO A 856 -26.14 21.03 12.92
C PRO A 856 -27.52 21.64 12.69
N ASN A 857 -27.75 22.21 11.49
CA ASN A 857 -29.01 22.85 11.14
C ASN A 857 -30.19 21.86 11.08
N ILE A 858 -29.99 20.68 10.48
CA ILE A 858 -31.00 19.60 10.47
C ILE A 858 -31.30 19.14 11.91
N THR A 859 -30.27 18.99 12.74
CA THR A 859 -30.41 18.57 14.14
C THR A 859 -31.21 19.60 14.95
N GLN A 860 -30.95 20.89 14.75
CA GLN A 860 -31.70 21.96 15.40
C GLN A 860 -33.15 21.99 14.93
N SER A 861 -33.39 22.03 13.61
CA SER A 861 -34.75 22.06 13.05
C SER A 861 -35.58 20.83 13.42
N PHE A 862 -34.96 19.66 13.58
CA PHE A 862 -35.64 18.46 14.07
C PHE A 862 -36.22 18.63 15.49
N ARG A 863 -35.51 19.33 16.38
CA ARG A 863 -35.97 19.57 17.76
C ARG A 863 -37.20 20.48 17.79
N GLU A 864 -37.26 21.43 16.86
CA GLU A 864 -38.31 22.44 16.73
C GLU A 864 -39.49 21.96 15.84
N ALA A 865 -39.33 20.85 15.11
CA ALA A 865 -40.32 20.34 14.15
C ALA A 865 -41.55 19.69 14.80
N SER A 866 -42.68 19.75 14.10
CA SER A 866 -43.91 19.04 14.49
C SER A 866 -43.77 17.52 14.29
N PRO A 867 -44.54 16.68 15.02
CA PRO A 867 -44.49 15.21 14.88
C PRO A 867 -44.67 14.72 13.43
N GLU A 868 -45.46 15.42 12.62
CA GLU A 868 -45.75 15.07 11.23
C GLU A 868 -44.57 15.34 10.29
N THR A 869 -43.75 16.35 10.60
CA THR A 869 -42.62 16.78 9.76
C THR A 869 -41.27 16.22 10.22
N LYS A 870 -41.16 15.76 11.48
CA LYS A 870 -39.97 15.10 12.05
C LYS A 870 -39.36 14.00 11.16
N PRO A 871 -40.14 13.10 10.53
CA PRO A 871 -39.58 12.08 9.64
C PRO A 871 -38.76 12.66 8.48
N ASN A 872 -39.16 13.82 7.92
CA ASN A 872 -38.47 14.45 6.79
C ASN A 872 -37.03 14.83 7.16
N TYR A 873 -36.82 15.36 8.37
CA TYR A 873 -35.48 15.73 8.85
C TYR A 873 -34.60 14.49 9.10
N LEU A 874 -35.16 13.39 9.62
CA LEU A 874 -34.42 12.13 9.82
C LEU A 874 -34.00 11.49 8.49
N ILE A 875 -34.86 11.55 7.48
CA ILE A 875 -34.57 11.09 6.10
C ILE A 875 -33.43 11.92 5.50
N ALA A 876 -33.51 13.26 5.63
CA ALA A 876 -32.48 14.15 5.13
C ALA A 876 -31.12 13.92 5.83
N LEU A 877 -31.11 13.84 7.17
CA LEU A 877 -29.92 13.58 7.97
C LEU A 877 -29.23 12.28 7.55
N SER A 878 -30.00 11.19 7.52
CA SER A 878 -29.45 9.88 7.16
C SER A 878 -28.99 9.83 5.70
N GLY A 879 -29.68 10.53 4.80
CA GLY A 879 -29.29 10.68 3.41
C GLY A 879 -27.95 11.39 3.22
N VAL A 880 -27.69 12.44 3.99
CA VAL A 880 -26.41 13.17 4.00
C VAL A 880 -25.30 12.28 4.57
N LEU A 881 -25.53 11.67 5.73
CA LEU A 881 -24.51 10.86 6.44
C LEU A 881 -24.10 9.62 5.65
N ARG A 882 -25.00 9.03 4.85
CA ARG A 882 -24.72 7.86 3.99
C ARG A 882 -23.46 8.00 3.14
N TRP A 883 -23.18 9.20 2.65
CA TRP A 883 -22.10 9.45 1.69
C TRP A 883 -20.90 10.20 2.31
N MET A 884 -20.92 10.38 3.63
CA MET A 884 -19.84 10.99 4.42
C MET A 884 -18.83 9.91 4.85
N PRO A 885 -17.52 10.18 4.71
CA PRO A 885 -16.48 9.41 5.42
C PRO A 885 -16.74 9.42 6.93
N PHE A 886 -16.51 8.29 7.60
CA PHE A 886 -16.76 8.17 9.03
C PHE A 886 -15.86 9.12 9.84
N ASP A 887 -14.63 9.38 9.41
CA ASP A 887 -13.70 10.37 10.01
C ASP A 887 -14.30 11.78 10.18
N ILE A 888 -15.29 12.16 9.37
CA ILE A 888 -15.98 13.44 9.51
C ILE A 888 -17.10 13.34 10.55
N VAL A 889 -17.77 12.19 10.62
CA VAL A 889 -18.93 11.95 11.49
C VAL A 889 -18.52 11.65 12.93
N VAL A 890 -17.35 11.04 13.12
CA VAL A 890 -16.87 10.49 14.40
C VAL A 890 -16.73 11.53 15.51
N GLU A 891 -16.49 12.80 15.17
CA GLU A 891 -16.32 13.90 16.12
C GLU A 891 -17.66 14.35 16.74
N GLU A 892 -18.75 14.29 15.97
CA GLU A 892 -20.09 14.72 16.41
C GLU A 892 -21.03 13.54 16.70
N VAL A 893 -20.53 12.31 16.61
CA VAL A 893 -21.36 11.09 16.67
C VAL A 893 -22.19 11.00 17.95
N ASN A 894 -21.68 11.50 19.08
CA ASN A 894 -22.38 11.54 20.37
C ASN A 894 -23.72 12.29 20.28
N GLN A 895 -23.76 13.41 19.55
CA GLN A 895 -24.96 14.23 19.40
C GLN A 895 -25.97 13.60 18.41
N LEU A 896 -25.49 12.71 17.53
CA LEU A 896 -26.27 12.09 16.47
C LEU A 896 -26.90 10.75 16.85
N VAL A 897 -26.39 10.06 17.87
CA VAL A 897 -26.81 8.69 18.22
C VAL A 897 -28.32 8.57 18.42
N THR A 898 -28.94 9.48 19.15
CA THR A 898 -30.39 9.45 19.40
C THR A 898 -31.20 9.63 18.12
N LEU A 899 -30.77 10.50 17.21
CA LEU A 899 -31.38 10.75 15.90
C LEU A 899 -31.20 9.55 14.96
N LEU A 900 -30.02 8.93 14.96
CA LEU A 900 -29.72 7.73 14.18
C LEU A 900 -30.60 6.57 14.65
N LEU A 901 -30.75 6.36 15.96
CA LEU A 901 -31.63 5.34 16.51
C LEU A 901 -33.10 5.59 16.11
N GLN A 902 -33.59 6.83 16.21
CA GLN A 902 -34.95 7.19 15.79
C GLN A 902 -35.17 7.03 14.28
N SER A 903 -34.12 7.19 13.45
CA SER A 903 -34.20 6.99 12.00
C SER A 903 -34.53 5.54 11.62
N LEU A 904 -34.20 4.56 12.47
CA LEU A 904 -34.53 3.14 12.25
C LEU A 904 -36.03 2.84 12.43
N ASP A 905 -36.77 3.73 13.09
CA ASP A 905 -38.21 3.59 13.34
C ASP A 905 -39.06 4.17 12.20
N VAL A 906 -38.46 4.96 11.30
CA VAL A 906 -39.14 5.60 10.17
C VAL A 906 -39.65 4.53 9.19
N LYS A 907 -40.94 4.55 8.86
CA LYS A 907 -41.56 3.60 7.92
C LYS A 907 -41.36 4.05 6.47
N GLY A 908 -41.15 3.10 5.55
CA GLY A 908 -41.17 3.34 4.10
C GLY A 908 -39.89 3.93 3.50
N VAL A 909 -38.77 3.97 4.24
CA VAL A 909 -37.50 4.56 3.76
C VAL A 909 -36.31 3.62 3.98
N ASP A 910 -36.33 2.50 3.27
CA ASP A 910 -35.39 1.39 3.52
C ASP A 910 -33.93 1.72 3.20
N MET A 911 -33.69 2.56 2.19
CA MET A 911 -32.34 3.04 1.84
C MET A 911 -31.70 3.90 2.92
N VAL A 912 -32.52 4.59 3.73
CA VAL A 912 -32.07 5.38 4.88
C VAL A 912 -31.69 4.45 6.02
N LYS A 913 -32.51 3.44 6.32
CA LYS A 913 -32.23 2.46 7.37
C LYS A 913 -30.92 1.72 7.14
N GLU A 914 -30.66 1.26 5.93
CA GLU A 914 -29.39 0.62 5.57
C GLU A 914 -28.19 1.52 5.86
N ALA A 915 -28.26 2.79 5.46
CA ALA A 915 -27.21 3.77 5.70
C ALA A 915 -26.99 4.04 7.19
N THR A 916 -28.08 4.27 7.94
CA THR A 916 -28.05 4.48 9.38
C THR A 916 -27.42 3.29 10.11
N ILE A 917 -27.77 2.06 9.73
CA ILE A 917 -27.18 0.84 10.31
C ILE A 917 -25.68 0.75 10.00
N SER A 918 -25.27 1.12 8.78
CA SER A 918 -23.86 1.16 8.43
C SER A 918 -23.09 2.17 9.28
N THR A 919 -23.64 3.38 9.48
CA THR A 919 -23.03 4.37 10.38
C THR A 919 -22.95 3.85 11.82
N LEU A 920 -24.00 3.22 12.34
CA LEU A 920 -23.99 2.61 13.68
C LEU A 920 -22.96 1.47 13.79
N ALA A 921 -22.79 0.66 12.76
CA ALA A 921 -21.79 -0.42 12.73
C ALA A 921 -20.36 0.15 12.76
N SER A 922 -20.08 1.22 12.01
CA SER A 922 -18.79 1.93 12.07
C SER A 922 -18.56 2.54 13.47
N THR A 923 -19.59 3.14 14.07
CA THR A 923 -19.51 3.66 15.44
C THR A 923 -19.22 2.56 16.47
N LEU A 924 -19.83 1.38 16.35
CA LEU A 924 -19.51 0.22 17.21
C LEU A 924 -18.05 -0.23 17.07
N GLY A 925 -17.49 -0.14 15.86
CA GLY A 925 -16.10 -0.51 15.59
C GLY A 925 -15.08 0.42 16.23
N GLU A 926 -15.30 1.73 16.14
CA GLU A 926 -14.31 2.76 16.50
C GLU A 926 -14.56 3.46 17.85
N LYS A 927 -15.83 3.76 18.19
CA LYS A 927 -16.23 4.45 19.44
C LYS A 927 -17.39 3.69 20.13
N PRO A 928 -17.19 2.44 20.60
CA PRO A 928 -18.26 1.61 21.16
C PRO A 928 -18.92 2.20 22.42
N LYS A 929 -18.16 2.88 23.28
CA LYS A 929 -18.66 3.49 24.53
C LYS A 929 -19.85 4.44 24.30
N THR A 930 -19.86 5.16 23.18
CA THR A 930 -20.95 6.08 22.81
C THR A 930 -22.29 5.36 22.62
N LEU A 931 -22.28 4.11 22.15
CA LEU A 931 -23.49 3.32 21.90
C LEU A 931 -23.86 2.42 23.08
N GLU A 932 -22.94 2.19 24.00
CA GLU A 932 -23.12 1.31 25.17
C GLU A 932 -24.23 1.83 26.10
N GLU A 933 -24.30 3.15 26.30
CA GLU A 933 -25.38 3.84 27.03
C GLU A 933 -26.78 3.67 26.40
N HIS A 934 -26.83 3.31 25.12
CA HIS A 934 -28.06 3.11 24.35
C HIS A 934 -28.26 1.64 23.92
N SER A 935 -27.54 0.70 24.53
CA SER A 935 -27.52 -0.74 24.18
C SER A 935 -28.90 -1.36 23.98
N GLY A 936 -29.83 -1.20 24.92
CA GLY A 936 -31.19 -1.76 24.80
C GLY A 936 -32.00 -1.18 23.63
N SER A 937 -31.83 0.11 23.37
CA SER A 937 -32.46 0.80 22.24
C SER A 937 -31.86 0.36 20.90
N LEU A 938 -30.54 0.20 20.84
CA LEU A 938 -29.83 -0.28 19.66
C LEU A 938 -30.24 -1.72 19.32
N ILE A 939 -30.18 -2.63 20.30
CA ILE A 939 -30.49 -4.06 20.13
C ILE A 939 -31.95 -4.25 19.68
N SER A 940 -32.90 -3.57 20.33
CA SER A 940 -34.32 -3.69 19.99
C SER A 940 -34.63 -3.23 18.56
N ARG A 941 -34.04 -2.11 18.11
CA ARG A 941 -34.22 -1.56 16.76
C ARG A 941 -33.48 -2.36 15.68
N LEU A 942 -32.30 -2.90 15.97
CA LEU A 942 -31.60 -3.81 15.07
C LEU A 942 -32.39 -5.12 14.89
N LEU A 943 -32.95 -5.67 15.96
CA LEU A 943 -33.81 -6.86 15.87
C LEU A 943 -35.08 -6.58 15.04
N ALA A 944 -35.72 -5.44 15.24
CA ALA A 944 -36.91 -5.04 14.48
C ALA A 944 -36.61 -4.89 12.97
N ASN A 945 -35.41 -4.44 12.62
CA ASN A 945 -34.99 -4.28 11.23
C ASN A 945 -34.28 -5.52 10.64
N GLY A 946 -33.87 -6.48 11.47
CA GLY A 946 -33.21 -7.73 11.09
C GLY A 946 -34.13 -8.95 10.97
N THR A 947 -35.39 -8.83 11.42
CA THR A 947 -36.37 -9.93 11.43
C THR A 947 -37.63 -9.59 10.65
N VAL A 948 -38.40 -10.60 10.27
CA VAL A 948 -39.69 -10.44 9.58
C VAL A 948 -40.78 -10.23 10.65
N GLY A 949 -41.35 -9.01 10.71
CA GLY A 949 -42.49 -8.68 11.57
C GLY A 949 -43.85 -9.01 10.93
N LYS A 950 -44.94 -8.87 11.69
CA LYS A 950 -46.33 -9.11 11.23
C LYS A 950 -46.83 -8.05 10.23
N ASP A 951 -46.32 -6.83 10.30
CA ASP A 951 -46.62 -5.73 9.38
C ASP A 951 -45.38 -5.44 8.52
N SER A 952 -45.45 -5.76 7.22
CA SER A 952 -44.45 -5.48 6.16
C SER A 952 -42.95 -5.58 6.55
N ALA A 953 -42.28 -6.65 6.12
CA ALA A 953 -40.86 -6.87 6.39
C ALA A 953 -39.94 -5.83 5.70
N PRO A 954 -38.89 -5.32 6.37
CA PRO A 954 -37.83 -4.53 5.74
C PRO A 954 -37.14 -5.32 4.61
N PRO A 955 -36.57 -4.71 3.57
CA PRO A 955 -35.87 -5.42 2.49
C PRO A 955 -34.68 -6.25 2.97
N ALA A 956 -34.33 -7.29 2.21
CA ALA A 956 -33.27 -8.24 2.58
C ALA A 956 -31.92 -7.56 2.87
N LYS A 957 -31.56 -6.50 2.13
CA LYS A 957 -30.32 -5.73 2.37
C LYS A 957 -30.29 -5.08 3.75
N VAL A 958 -31.40 -4.44 4.15
CA VAL A 958 -31.55 -3.84 5.49
C VAL A 958 -31.46 -4.92 6.57
N ARG A 959 -32.11 -6.07 6.35
CA ARG A 959 -32.05 -7.20 7.30
C ARG A 959 -30.63 -7.74 7.47
N VAL A 960 -29.90 -7.94 6.37
CA VAL A 960 -28.49 -8.36 6.41
C VAL A 960 -27.63 -7.33 7.15
N ALA A 961 -27.77 -6.03 6.84
CA ALA A 961 -27.03 -4.97 7.52
C ALA A 961 -27.32 -4.97 9.03
N ALA A 962 -28.59 -5.08 9.42
CA ALA A 962 -29.01 -5.11 10.82
C ALA A 962 -28.43 -6.32 11.57
N LEU A 963 -28.44 -7.50 10.96
CA LEU A 963 -27.87 -8.73 11.54
C LEU A 963 -26.35 -8.64 11.68
N LYS A 964 -25.65 -8.07 10.69
CA LYS A 964 -24.21 -7.83 10.78
C LYS A 964 -23.86 -6.83 11.88
N CYS A 965 -24.61 -5.74 11.99
CA CYS A 965 -24.42 -4.75 13.05
C CYS A 965 -24.73 -5.35 14.43
N LEU A 966 -25.80 -6.16 14.55
CA LEU A 966 -26.15 -6.86 15.80
C LEU A 966 -25.09 -7.89 16.21
N MET A 967 -24.40 -8.52 15.26
CA MET A 967 -23.29 -9.44 15.52
C MET A 967 -22.08 -8.74 16.15
N LEU A 968 -21.83 -7.46 15.84
CA LEU A 968 -20.73 -6.68 16.40
C LEU A 968 -20.96 -6.27 17.87
N VAL A 969 -22.22 -6.22 18.32
CA VAL A 969 -22.59 -5.81 19.68
C VAL A 969 -21.86 -6.64 20.76
N PRO A 970 -21.96 -7.99 20.77
CA PRO A 970 -21.24 -8.81 21.75
C PRO A 970 -19.72 -8.81 21.59
N GLU A 971 -19.19 -8.45 20.41
CA GLU A 971 -17.74 -8.35 20.19
C GLU A 971 -17.15 -7.04 20.74
N LYS A 972 -17.98 -6.00 20.94
CA LYS A 972 -17.52 -4.64 21.22
C LYS A 972 -17.99 -4.06 22.55
N PHE A 973 -19.09 -4.55 23.12
CA PHE A 973 -19.60 -4.12 24.43
C PHE A 973 -19.12 -5.04 25.55
N ALA A 974 -19.11 -4.53 26.79
CA ALA A 974 -18.82 -5.35 27.95
C ALA A 974 -19.87 -6.47 28.12
N GLN A 975 -19.44 -7.64 28.58
CA GLN A 975 -20.31 -8.81 28.77
C GLN A 975 -21.51 -8.49 29.70
N GLU A 976 -21.27 -7.70 30.76
CA GLU A 976 -22.29 -7.24 31.71
C GLU A 976 -23.45 -6.46 31.03
N THR A 977 -23.14 -5.69 30.00
CA THR A 977 -24.12 -4.89 29.25
C THR A 977 -24.95 -5.73 28.30
N VAL A 978 -24.38 -6.81 27.75
CA VAL A 978 -25.01 -7.62 26.69
C VAL A 978 -25.79 -8.80 27.27
N LEU A 979 -25.34 -9.37 28.40
CA LEU A 979 -25.93 -10.54 29.05
C LEU A 979 -27.46 -10.42 29.28
N PRO A 980 -28.01 -9.28 29.74
CA PRO A 980 -29.47 -9.13 29.93
C PRO A 980 -30.30 -9.33 28.66
N TYR A 981 -29.71 -9.11 27.48
CA TYR A 981 -30.40 -9.18 26.18
C TYR A 981 -30.25 -10.52 25.47
N ARG A 982 -29.29 -11.37 25.89
CA ARG A 982 -28.93 -12.64 25.23
C ARG A 982 -30.14 -13.51 24.91
N ARG A 983 -30.94 -13.87 25.93
CA ARG A 983 -32.11 -14.75 25.79
C ARG A 983 -33.14 -14.16 24.81
N GLN A 984 -33.37 -12.85 24.86
CA GLN A 984 -34.31 -12.17 23.98
C GLN A 984 -33.82 -12.18 22.52
N VAL A 985 -32.54 -11.87 22.30
CA VAL A 985 -31.91 -11.79 20.97
C VAL A 985 -31.90 -13.17 20.32
N VAL A 986 -31.39 -14.19 21.01
CA VAL A 986 -31.32 -15.58 20.49
C VAL A 986 -32.70 -16.11 20.11
N LYS A 987 -33.73 -15.81 20.92
CA LYS A 987 -35.11 -16.21 20.62
C LYS A 987 -35.67 -15.50 19.38
N LYS A 988 -35.44 -14.19 19.24
CA LYS A 988 -35.93 -13.40 18.10
C LYS A 988 -35.19 -13.72 16.80
N LEU A 989 -33.91 -14.10 16.86
CA LEU A 989 -33.11 -14.48 15.69
C LEU A 989 -33.63 -15.76 15.01
N THR A 990 -34.40 -16.61 15.70
CA THR A 990 -35.04 -17.79 15.08
C THR A 990 -35.89 -17.41 13.86
N ALA A 991 -36.57 -16.27 13.88
CA ALA A 991 -37.35 -15.79 12.75
C ALA A 991 -36.49 -15.41 11.53
N ALA A 992 -35.25 -14.96 11.75
CA ALA A 992 -34.32 -14.63 10.67
C ALA A 992 -33.58 -15.85 10.10
N LEU A 993 -33.50 -16.95 10.87
CA LEU A 993 -32.97 -18.24 10.39
C LEU A 993 -33.90 -18.87 9.34
N ASP A 994 -35.20 -18.62 9.44
CA ASP A 994 -36.22 -19.09 8.48
C ASP A 994 -36.57 -18.04 7.41
N ASP A 995 -35.68 -17.07 7.17
CA ASP A 995 -35.91 -16.04 6.16
C ASP A 995 -35.93 -16.61 4.74
N LYS A 996 -36.79 -16.09 3.86
CA LYS A 996 -36.90 -16.53 2.45
C LYS A 996 -35.59 -16.37 1.66
N LYS A 997 -34.69 -15.45 2.04
CA LYS A 997 -33.43 -15.15 1.32
C LYS A 997 -32.22 -15.82 2.00
N ARG A 998 -31.42 -16.56 1.20
CA ARG A 998 -30.22 -17.29 1.66
C ARG A 998 -29.20 -16.40 2.37
N GLU A 999 -28.98 -15.18 1.87
CA GLU A 999 -28.01 -14.23 2.43
C GLU A 999 -28.41 -13.79 3.85
N VAL A 1000 -29.70 -13.58 4.09
CA VAL A 1000 -30.23 -13.23 5.42
C VAL A 1000 -30.04 -14.40 6.38
N ARG A 1001 -30.36 -15.63 5.95
CA ARG A 1001 -30.13 -16.83 6.77
C ARG A 1001 -28.65 -17.00 7.14
N SER A 1002 -27.74 -16.79 6.19
CA SER A 1002 -26.29 -16.87 6.45
C SER A 1002 -25.80 -15.80 7.45
N ALA A 1003 -26.32 -14.58 7.37
CA ALA A 1003 -26.02 -13.53 8.34
C ALA A 1003 -26.62 -13.85 9.73
N ALA A 1004 -27.84 -14.39 9.77
CA ALA A 1004 -28.52 -14.78 11.00
C ALA A 1004 -27.82 -15.93 11.73
N VAL A 1005 -27.31 -16.94 11.00
CA VAL A 1005 -26.53 -18.05 11.59
C VAL A 1005 -25.29 -17.52 12.29
N ARG A 1006 -24.50 -16.67 11.60
CA ARG A 1006 -23.29 -16.07 12.16
C ARG A 1006 -23.58 -15.18 13.37
N CYS A 1007 -24.58 -14.31 13.25
CA CYS A 1007 -25.02 -13.46 14.35
C CYS A 1007 -25.45 -14.30 15.56
N ARG A 1008 -26.26 -15.35 15.37
CA ARG A 1008 -26.76 -16.18 16.46
C ARG A 1008 -25.65 -16.98 17.13
N ALA A 1009 -24.66 -17.47 16.38
CA ALA A 1009 -23.49 -18.14 16.95
C ALA A 1009 -22.74 -17.23 17.91
N LYS A 1010 -22.43 -15.99 17.50
CA LYS A 1010 -21.77 -14.99 18.36
C LYS A 1010 -22.54 -14.64 19.63
N TRP A 1011 -23.87 -14.60 19.56
CA TRP A 1011 -24.69 -14.35 20.75
C TRP A 1011 -24.85 -15.57 21.66
N LEU A 1012 -24.58 -16.79 21.16
CA LEU A 1012 -24.57 -18.01 21.97
C LEU A 1012 -23.25 -18.20 22.73
N GLU A 1013 -22.13 -17.73 22.16
CA GLU A 1013 -20.78 -17.71 22.75
C GLU A 1013 -20.67 -16.83 24.02
N ILE A 1014 -21.69 -16.04 24.35
CA ILE A 1014 -21.72 -15.24 25.59
C ILE A 1014 -22.08 -16.18 26.75
N ASP A 1015 -21.08 -16.50 27.58
CA ASP A 1015 -21.21 -17.41 28.72
C ASP A 1015 -22.23 -16.91 29.75
N GLU A 1016 -23.05 -17.84 30.29
CA GLU A 1016 -23.81 -17.62 31.51
C GLU A 1016 -22.85 -17.77 32.69
N ALA A 1017 -22.80 -16.79 33.60
CA ALA A 1017 -22.15 -16.98 34.88
C ALA A 1017 -22.91 -18.07 35.64
N GLY A 1018 -22.35 -19.29 35.70
CA GLY A 1018 -22.90 -20.41 36.49
C GLY A 1018 -22.90 -21.80 35.86
N ASP A 1019 -22.30 -22.05 34.69
CA ASP A 1019 -22.20 -23.40 34.10
C ASP A 1019 -20.87 -24.13 34.43
N ASP A 1020 -20.38 -23.97 35.66
CA ASP A 1020 -19.31 -24.80 36.26
C ASP A 1020 -19.86 -25.57 37.49
N ASP A 1021 -21.00 -26.25 37.33
CA ASP A 1021 -21.49 -27.29 38.27
C ASP A 1021 -21.49 -28.68 37.60
#